data_AF-A0AAP0RU53-F1
#
_entry.id   AF-A0AAP0RU53-F1
#
_cell.length_a   1.000
_cell.length_b   1.000
_cell.length_c   1.000
_cell.angle_alpha   90.00
_cell.angle_beta   90.00
_cell.angle_gamma   90.00
#
_symmetry.space_group_name_H-M   'P 1'
#
loop_
_entity.id
_entity.type
_entity.pdbx_description
1 polymer ?
#
loop_
_entity_poly.entity_id
_entity_poly.type
_entity_poly.pdbx_seq_one_letter_code
_entity_poly.pdbx_strand_id
1 'polypeptide(L)'
;MSMEGGDISGILEIQMGDGLKPEKQSSNMNHESNGYLARQSGLYDGNPCSSDSHDQLVQMVIELNFQNEYLKSHFERLKDLHQESSGSYQQTNAIGQEGGASEDVKELHDRIESLNRELLEEKQTRGAAEAALMHLRASHSEADAKAQELSTKLAEAQQKMEKELKERDEKYSELDSKFSRLHKRAKQRIQDIQKEKDDLEAQLRDVNETAERASLQQSALQQELERTRQQTKEALKAMDADRQQLRSANNKLRDNIDELRRSLEPKENALEALQQSLLEKEQMLEDMRGLLQAAEEKKQASIAELSAKHQRQLESLEAQLSDALSDRSKATETISSLQVLVAEKESKIAEMDAASTGEAARLRAAMETVKGELVHLKHEHEKEKELWEAASQAFRTKLEIAEGNCIRAEVEAAKMRSQLEFEVSVQNRLLNARDVEIAAAKEEINRLESDFSSYKVRAHALLQKKDAELAAAKDSEQLKALEEALKEAEKEIMLASAERDRALQDLQDALANHDKELSARDAALNSAKQQIKSIEIKLDSANASHQSDKEAWEINLQNLEETWRLRCEALKAQKEVSSGQDLQKELEELKLRYKKLKEEHDSFRDLADKMIEGKDKEISKVLDDNKNLHRSLELRPTADHNENYNTGSQKHDASNSSTSAAEQQILILARQQAQREEELAQSQRHILALQEEIEELERENRLHSQQEAMLKTELRNMERMQKREGVDMTYLKNVILKLLETGEVEALLPVVGMLLQFSPEEIQKCHQAYRSSTDVPPSPASDAPGSGHSLFSRFSFS
;
A
#
# COMPACT_ATOMS: atom_id res chain seq x y z
N MET A 1 -22.72 25.49 23.93
CA MET A 1 -23.82 24.69 24.54
C MET A 1 -23.13 23.81 25.57
N SER A 2 -23.17 24.19 26.84
CA SER A 2 -24.20 23.78 27.83
C SER A 2 -23.70 22.50 28.53
N MET A 3 -23.26 22.55 29.80
CA MET A 3 -24.06 22.70 31.05
C MET A 3 -24.85 21.42 31.39
N GLU A 4 -25.00 21.00 32.65
CA GLU A 4 -24.38 21.40 33.94
C GLU A 4 -24.90 20.46 35.07
N GLY A 5 -24.03 20.02 35.99
CA GLY A 5 -24.41 19.49 37.30
C GLY A 5 -25.17 18.14 37.37
N GLY A 6 -25.32 17.61 38.60
CA GLY A 6 -26.08 16.38 38.91
C GLY A 6 -25.32 15.45 39.89
N ASP A 7 -25.78 15.36 41.14
CA ASP A 7 -25.09 14.71 42.26
C ASP A 7 -26.09 13.88 43.13
N ILE A 8 -25.58 13.18 44.15
CA ILE A 8 -26.27 12.64 45.37
C ILE A 8 -26.69 11.14 45.39
N SER A 9 -25.83 10.34 46.07
CA SER A 9 -26.13 9.34 47.14
C SER A 9 -26.31 7.83 46.88
N GLY A 10 -25.66 7.02 47.76
CA GLY A 10 -25.86 5.57 48.01
C GLY A 10 -24.55 4.76 48.19
N ILE A 11 -23.85 4.75 49.35
CA ILE A 11 -24.05 3.89 50.55
C ILE A 11 -23.77 2.38 50.24
N LEU A 12 -22.86 1.62 50.90
CA LEU A 12 -22.02 1.78 52.13
C LEU A 12 -20.68 0.96 52.02
N GLU A 13 -20.05 0.65 53.17
CA GLU A 13 -18.88 -0.23 53.45
C GLU A 13 -17.50 0.31 53.01
N ILE A 14 -16.66 0.91 53.87
CA ILE A 14 -16.06 0.48 55.17
C ILE A 14 -14.95 -0.59 55.01
N GLN A 15 -13.70 -0.15 54.87
CA GLN A 15 -12.68 -0.40 55.91
C GLN A 15 -11.47 0.55 55.83
N MET A 16 -10.76 0.67 56.95
CA MET A 16 -9.52 1.45 57.13
C MET A 16 -8.30 0.65 56.62
N GLY A 17 -7.16 1.26 56.28
CA GLY A 17 -6.78 2.68 56.33
C GLY A 17 -5.35 2.91 55.79
N ASP A 18 -4.93 4.17 55.69
CA ASP A 18 -3.65 4.57 55.07
C ASP A 18 -2.41 4.25 55.95
N GLY A 19 -1.24 4.19 55.32
CA GLY A 19 0.04 3.79 55.91
C GLY A 19 1.28 4.34 55.18
N LEU A 20 1.25 5.61 54.78
CA LEU A 20 2.43 6.29 54.24
C LEU A 20 3.52 6.59 55.28
N LYS A 21 4.75 6.74 54.78
CA LYS A 21 6.00 7.09 55.50
C LYS A 21 6.26 8.61 55.40
N PRO A 22 7.39 9.14 55.91
CA PRO A 22 8.00 9.01 57.25
C PRO A 22 8.33 10.39 57.86
N GLU A 23 8.79 10.45 59.12
CA GLU A 23 10.13 11.00 59.47
C GLU A 23 10.45 10.81 60.96
N LYS A 24 11.69 11.09 61.38
CA LYS A 24 12.14 11.08 62.79
C LYS A 24 13.17 12.19 63.06
N GLN A 25 12.90 13.03 64.04
CA GLN A 25 13.94 13.74 64.79
C GLN A 25 13.66 13.70 66.31
N SER A 26 14.76 13.59 67.07
CA SER A 26 14.97 13.80 68.51
C SER A 26 13.78 14.05 69.47
N SER A 27 13.72 13.27 70.56
CA SER A 27 13.91 13.80 71.94
C SER A 27 14.01 12.68 72.99
N ASN A 28 14.27 13.07 74.26
CA ASN A 28 14.71 12.23 75.38
C ASN A 28 13.58 11.66 76.28
N MET A 29 13.99 10.80 77.22
CA MET A 29 13.32 10.34 78.47
C MET A 29 12.45 9.06 78.41
N ASN A 30 12.92 8.02 79.12
CA ASN A 30 12.38 7.44 80.38
C ASN A 30 10.85 7.53 80.59
N HIS A 31 10.16 6.55 81.17
CA HIS A 31 10.47 5.29 81.90
C HIS A 31 9.23 4.35 81.63
N GLU A 32 9.12 3.03 81.84
CA GLU A 32 9.50 2.13 82.94
C GLU A 32 9.49 0.66 82.44
N SER A 33 10.20 -0.25 83.13
CA SER A 33 9.64 -1.48 83.76
C SER A 33 10.77 -2.41 84.23
N ASN A 34 10.45 -3.31 85.17
CA ASN A 34 11.31 -4.24 85.93
C ASN A 34 12.49 -4.87 85.16
N GLY A 35 13.65 -5.15 85.77
CA GLY A 35 14.04 -4.97 87.19
C GLY A 35 14.83 -6.19 87.71
N TYR A 36 15.83 -5.98 88.58
CA TYR A 36 16.55 -7.08 89.26
C TYR A 36 17.05 -6.65 90.64
N LEU A 37 16.93 -7.55 91.63
CA LEU A 37 17.34 -7.31 93.02
C LEU A 37 18.85 -7.54 93.22
N ALA A 38 19.50 -6.67 93.99
CA ALA A 38 20.87 -6.88 94.45
C ALA A 38 21.14 -6.31 95.85
N ARG A 39 21.58 -7.21 96.75
CA ARG A 39 22.39 -7.01 97.98
C ARG A 39 21.82 -6.26 99.21
N GLN A 40 21.80 -7.05 100.29
CA GLN A 40 22.39 -6.78 101.62
C GLN A 40 21.71 -5.81 102.60
N SER A 41 21.08 -6.44 103.60
CA SER A 41 21.33 -6.23 105.04
C SER A 41 21.01 -4.88 105.69
N GLY A 42 19.91 -4.85 106.46
CA GLY A 42 19.84 -4.03 107.68
C GLY A 42 18.45 -3.56 108.12
N LEU A 43 18.03 -4.05 109.30
CA LEU A 43 17.27 -3.35 110.37
C LEU A 43 15.93 -2.63 110.04
N TYR A 44 14.92 -2.94 110.86
CA TYR A 44 13.77 -2.09 111.29
C TYR A 44 13.01 -1.28 110.21
N ASP A 45 11.78 -1.66 109.84
CA ASP A 45 10.51 -1.50 110.62
C ASP A 45 9.71 -0.30 110.10
N GLY A 46 8.38 -0.32 110.27
CA GLY A 46 7.47 0.72 109.77
C GLY A 46 6.40 0.25 108.79
N ASN A 47 5.62 -0.79 109.14
CA ASN A 47 4.35 -1.10 108.45
C ASN A 47 3.18 -0.33 109.12
N PRO A 48 2.57 0.68 108.48
CA PRO A 48 1.46 1.43 109.06
C PRO A 48 0.12 0.69 108.93
N CYS A 49 -0.12 -0.20 109.91
CA CYS A 49 -1.45 -0.54 110.44
C CYS A 49 -2.52 -1.07 109.45
N SER A 50 -2.69 -2.40 109.40
CA SER A 50 -3.97 -3.02 109.09
C SER A 50 -4.32 -4.10 110.13
N SER A 51 -5.23 -3.73 111.04
CA SER A 51 -6.07 -4.50 111.98
C SER A 51 -5.58 -5.77 112.71
N ASP A 52 -4.86 -6.68 112.07
CA ASP A 52 -4.68 -8.06 112.54
C ASP A 52 -3.54 -8.21 113.57
N SER A 53 -2.66 -7.22 113.67
CA SER A 53 -1.48 -7.29 114.53
C SER A 53 -1.80 -7.25 116.03
N HIS A 54 -2.94 -6.69 116.44
CA HIS A 54 -3.35 -6.72 117.85
C HIS A 54 -3.85 -8.11 118.26
N ASP A 55 -4.74 -8.71 117.46
CA ASP A 55 -5.28 -10.04 117.76
C ASP A 55 -4.22 -11.13 117.59
N GLN A 56 -3.27 -11.00 116.64
CA GLN A 56 -2.09 -11.87 116.60
C GLN A 56 -1.18 -11.67 117.81
N LEU A 57 -1.01 -10.46 118.35
CA LEU A 57 -0.25 -10.26 119.58
C LEU A 57 -0.98 -10.85 120.80
N VAL A 58 -2.31 -10.69 120.89
CA VAL A 58 -3.14 -11.28 121.95
C VAL A 58 -3.10 -12.80 121.86
N GLN A 59 -3.22 -13.38 120.68
CA GLN A 59 -3.15 -14.83 120.48
C GLN A 59 -1.73 -15.37 120.75
N MET A 60 -0.67 -14.65 120.36
CA MET A 60 0.71 -14.99 120.73
C MET A 60 0.98 -14.81 122.23
N VAL A 61 0.35 -13.84 122.90
CA VAL A 61 0.42 -13.67 124.37
C VAL A 61 -0.40 -14.73 125.11
N ILE A 62 -1.51 -15.21 124.54
CA ILE A 62 -2.26 -16.36 125.08
C ILE A 62 -1.46 -17.65 124.89
N GLU A 63 -0.87 -17.88 123.71
CA GLU A 63 0.00 -19.02 123.42
C GLU A 63 1.26 -19.01 124.32
N LEU A 64 1.93 -17.86 124.43
CA LEU A 64 3.06 -17.69 125.35
C LEU A 64 2.64 -17.76 126.82
N ASN A 65 1.45 -17.33 127.22
CA ASN A 65 0.93 -17.58 128.57
C ASN A 65 0.63 -19.06 128.78
N PHE A 66 0.13 -19.79 127.78
CA PHE A 66 -0.12 -21.22 127.88
C PHE A 66 1.19 -22.02 127.97
N GLN A 67 2.20 -21.62 127.20
CA GLN A 67 3.55 -22.17 127.28
C GLN A 67 4.27 -21.77 128.59
N ASN A 68 4.07 -20.55 129.11
CA ASN A 68 4.59 -20.14 130.43
C ASN A 68 3.82 -20.77 131.61
N GLU A 69 2.53 -21.04 131.50
CA GLU A 69 1.76 -21.80 132.50
C GLU A 69 2.10 -23.30 132.44
N TYR A 70 2.36 -23.85 131.25
CA TYR A 70 2.87 -25.21 131.08
C TYR A 70 4.29 -25.35 131.67
N LEU A 71 5.19 -24.42 131.34
CA LEU A 71 6.54 -24.40 131.90
C LEU A 71 6.53 -24.08 133.40
N LYS A 72 5.68 -23.16 133.88
CA LYS A 72 5.43 -22.98 135.32
C LYS A 72 4.94 -24.27 135.93
N SER A 73 3.90 -24.91 135.42
CA SER A 73 3.37 -26.17 135.97
C SER A 73 4.46 -27.24 136.02
N HIS A 74 5.34 -27.30 135.01
CA HIS A 74 6.48 -28.20 135.00
C HIS A 74 7.59 -27.80 136.00
N PHE A 75 7.84 -26.51 136.22
CA PHE A 75 8.79 -26.01 137.22
C PHE A 75 8.25 -26.05 138.65
N GLU A 76 6.96 -25.79 138.86
CA GLU A 76 6.23 -25.95 140.12
C GLU A 76 6.21 -27.43 140.48
N ARG A 77 5.92 -28.34 139.54
CA ARG A 77 6.02 -29.80 139.75
C ARG A 77 7.45 -30.28 140.05
N LEU A 78 8.48 -29.68 139.42
CA LEU A 78 9.89 -29.95 139.76
C LEU A 78 10.31 -29.32 141.11
N LYS A 79 9.66 -28.24 141.51
CA LYS A 79 9.87 -27.53 142.78
C LYS A 79 9.15 -28.22 143.92
N ASP A 80 7.95 -28.74 143.73
CA ASP A 80 7.26 -29.65 144.66
C ASP A 80 8.17 -30.85 144.96
N LEU A 81 8.72 -31.50 143.92
CA LEU A 81 9.71 -32.58 144.07
C LEU A 81 11.02 -32.16 144.77
N HIS A 82 11.41 -30.89 144.73
CA HIS A 82 12.63 -30.39 145.38
C HIS A 82 12.40 -29.74 146.75
N GLN A 83 11.18 -29.33 147.08
CA GLN A 83 10.83 -28.54 148.26
C GLN A 83 10.20 -29.38 149.38
N GLU A 84 9.80 -30.64 149.11
CA GLU A 84 9.62 -31.67 150.14
C GLU A 84 10.96 -32.33 150.58
N SER A 85 12.02 -32.24 149.78
CA SER A 85 13.33 -32.86 150.08
C SER A 85 14.22 -32.02 151.01
N SER A 86 13.71 -31.62 152.18
CA SER A 86 14.49 -30.96 153.24
C SER A 86 13.83 -31.14 154.61
N GLY A 87 14.16 -32.18 155.38
CA GLY A 87 13.38 -32.40 156.62
C GLY A 87 13.70 -33.48 157.66
N SER A 88 14.64 -34.41 157.45
CA SER A 88 15.27 -35.19 158.55
C SER A 88 14.38 -36.17 159.37
N TYR A 89 15.07 -36.86 160.29
CA TYR A 89 14.62 -37.62 161.46
C TYR A 89 14.37 -39.13 161.30
N GLN A 90 15.46 -39.89 161.48
CA GLN A 90 15.77 -40.63 162.72
C GLN A 90 14.60 -41.30 163.47
N GLN A 91 14.77 -42.58 163.87
CA GLN A 91 15.16 -42.89 165.27
C GLN A 91 15.52 -44.37 165.56
N THR A 92 16.64 -44.56 166.28
CA THR A 92 16.93 -45.57 167.35
C THR A 92 16.73 -47.09 167.08
N ASN A 93 17.28 -48.06 167.85
CA ASN A 93 17.98 -48.16 169.15
C ASN A 93 18.88 -49.46 169.11
N ALA A 94 19.90 -49.73 169.94
CA ALA A 94 20.66 -48.99 170.96
C ALA A 94 21.95 -49.75 171.36
N ILE A 95 22.98 -49.03 171.85
CA ILE A 95 23.99 -49.41 172.90
C ILE A 95 24.74 -50.76 172.76
N GLY A 96 26.10 -50.78 172.80
CA GLY A 96 26.86 -52.05 172.77
C GLY A 96 28.35 -52.11 173.21
N GLN A 97 29.15 -51.05 173.00
CA GLN A 97 30.59 -50.95 173.36
C GLN A 97 31.61 -51.82 172.57
N GLU A 98 32.80 -51.23 172.35
CA GLU A 98 34.13 -51.83 172.12
C GLU A 98 34.41 -52.76 170.91
N GLY A 99 34.89 -52.14 169.81
CA GLY A 99 36.19 -52.51 169.21
C GLY A 99 36.20 -53.08 167.77
N GLY A 100 36.85 -52.37 166.83
CA GLY A 100 37.25 -52.96 165.53
C GLY A 100 37.15 -52.07 164.28
N ALA A 101 37.79 -50.89 164.25
CA ALA A 101 37.79 -50.04 163.04
C ALA A 101 38.72 -50.59 161.95
N SER A 102 38.18 -51.09 160.83
CA SER A 102 38.98 -51.45 159.64
C SER A 102 38.23 -51.50 158.29
N GLU A 103 36.89 -51.54 158.24
CA GLU A 103 36.16 -51.79 156.97
C GLU A 103 35.68 -50.50 156.27
N ASP A 104 35.12 -49.51 156.97
CA ASP A 104 34.64 -48.23 156.42
C ASP A 104 35.66 -47.50 155.51
N VAL A 105 36.96 -47.65 155.81
CA VAL A 105 38.06 -47.02 155.06
C VAL A 105 38.27 -47.67 153.68
N LYS A 106 37.93 -48.96 153.52
CA LYS A 106 37.97 -49.64 152.22
C LYS A 106 36.83 -49.19 151.32
N GLU A 107 35.60 -49.16 151.82
CA GLU A 107 34.43 -48.79 151.01
C GLU A 107 34.58 -47.38 150.41
N LEU A 108 35.14 -46.43 151.17
CA LEU A 108 35.50 -45.11 150.67
C LEU A 108 36.61 -45.13 149.59
N HIS A 109 37.61 -46.02 149.72
CA HIS A 109 38.65 -46.18 148.70
C HIS A 109 38.10 -46.80 147.41
N ASP A 110 37.33 -47.86 147.52
CA ASP A 110 36.69 -48.55 146.38
C ASP A 110 35.71 -47.60 145.66
N ARG A 111 34.99 -46.74 146.40
CA ARG A 111 34.15 -45.68 145.85
C ARG A 111 34.97 -44.61 145.09
N ILE A 112 36.13 -44.24 145.61
CA ILE A 112 37.05 -43.29 144.95
C ILE A 112 37.68 -43.92 143.70
N GLU A 113 38.00 -45.22 143.69
CA GLU A 113 38.43 -45.92 142.47
C GLU A 113 37.31 -45.99 141.41
N SER A 114 36.07 -46.27 141.81
CA SER A 114 34.91 -46.26 140.89
C SER A 114 34.76 -44.88 140.25
N LEU A 115 34.73 -43.81 141.04
CA LEU A 115 34.60 -42.44 140.55
C LEU A 115 35.80 -42.01 139.67
N ASN A 116 37.03 -42.47 139.95
CA ASN A 116 38.17 -42.22 139.08
C ASN A 116 38.09 -43.00 137.76
N ARG A 117 37.49 -44.19 137.77
CA ARG A 117 37.25 -45.01 136.56
C ARG A 117 36.15 -44.39 135.70
N GLU A 118 35.03 -44.02 136.29
CA GLU A 118 33.93 -43.26 135.66
C GLU A 118 34.44 -41.93 135.07
N LEU A 119 35.31 -41.21 135.77
CA LEU A 119 35.93 -39.96 135.29
C LEU A 119 37.00 -40.19 134.20
N LEU A 120 37.63 -41.37 134.15
CA LEU A 120 38.55 -41.74 133.07
C LEU A 120 37.77 -42.16 131.81
N GLU A 121 36.70 -42.92 131.98
CA GLU A 121 35.75 -43.30 130.92
C GLU A 121 35.09 -42.05 130.33
N GLU A 122 34.61 -41.11 131.16
CA GLU A 122 34.05 -39.83 130.65
C GLU A 122 35.10 -38.98 129.92
N LYS A 123 36.37 -38.97 130.36
CA LYS A 123 37.44 -38.30 129.58
C LYS A 123 37.66 -38.95 128.21
N GLN A 124 37.44 -40.25 128.07
CA GLN A 124 37.56 -40.96 126.80
C GLN A 124 36.34 -40.76 125.89
N THR A 125 35.11 -40.83 126.42
CA THR A 125 33.88 -40.53 125.66
C THR A 125 33.84 -39.07 125.23
N ARG A 126 34.21 -38.12 126.11
CA ARG A 126 34.31 -36.70 125.76
C ARG A 126 35.38 -36.44 124.71
N GLY A 127 36.53 -37.10 124.80
CA GLY A 127 37.58 -37.03 123.78
C GLY A 127 37.13 -37.60 122.43
N ALA A 128 36.39 -38.71 122.44
CA ALA A 128 35.80 -39.30 121.22
C ALA A 128 34.70 -38.40 120.64
N ALA A 129 33.88 -37.75 121.47
CA ALA A 129 32.86 -36.80 121.06
C ALA A 129 33.48 -35.50 120.48
N GLU A 130 34.56 -34.99 121.08
CA GLU A 130 35.35 -33.87 120.54
C GLU A 130 35.94 -34.23 119.17
N ALA A 131 36.52 -35.44 119.02
CA ALA A 131 37.03 -35.92 117.74
C ALA A 131 35.92 -36.07 116.68
N ALA A 132 34.77 -36.66 117.05
CA ALA A 132 33.61 -36.78 116.18
C ALA A 132 33.06 -35.40 115.74
N LEU A 133 33.01 -34.42 116.65
CA LEU A 133 32.65 -33.04 116.32
C LEU A 133 33.66 -32.36 115.40
N MET A 134 34.96 -32.65 115.51
CA MET A 134 35.96 -32.15 114.56
C MET A 134 35.80 -32.77 113.17
N HIS A 135 35.55 -34.08 113.08
CA HIS A 135 35.22 -34.73 111.80
C HIS A 135 33.93 -34.20 111.18
N LEU A 136 32.88 -33.98 111.98
CA LEU A 136 31.62 -33.39 111.54
C LEU A 136 31.81 -31.96 111.03
N ARG A 137 32.58 -31.12 111.75
CA ARG A 137 32.96 -29.77 111.30
C ARG A 137 33.76 -29.78 110.00
N ALA A 138 34.71 -30.70 109.84
CA ALA A 138 35.46 -30.87 108.61
C ALA A 138 34.55 -31.27 107.45
N SER A 139 33.65 -32.24 107.66
CA SER A 139 32.68 -32.68 106.67
C SER A 139 31.68 -31.59 106.27
N HIS A 140 31.25 -30.73 107.21
CA HIS A 140 30.44 -29.55 106.89
C HIS A 140 31.24 -28.52 106.08
N SER A 141 32.46 -28.18 106.50
CA SER A 141 33.34 -27.27 105.75
C SER A 141 33.63 -27.75 104.32
N GLU A 142 33.80 -29.06 104.12
CA GLU A 142 33.96 -29.65 102.79
C GLU A 142 32.65 -29.61 101.97
N ALA A 143 31.50 -29.86 102.61
CA ALA A 143 30.19 -29.75 101.97
C ALA A 143 29.85 -28.30 101.58
N ASP A 144 30.15 -27.33 102.45
CA ASP A 144 29.96 -25.90 102.20
C ASP A 144 30.88 -25.40 101.08
N ALA A 145 32.15 -25.84 101.05
CA ALA A 145 33.07 -25.55 99.95
C ALA A 145 32.56 -26.12 98.62
N LYS A 146 32.06 -27.36 98.61
CA LYS A 146 31.43 -27.98 97.43
C LYS A 146 30.14 -27.28 97.01
N ALA A 147 29.32 -26.82 97.96
CA ALA A 147 28.11 -26.04 97.68
C ALA A 147 28.45 -24.68 97.05
N GLN A 148 29.50 -24.01 97.53
CA GLN A 148 30.03 -22.79 96.93
C GLN A 148 30.58 -23.02 95.52
N GLU A 149 31.36 -24.08 95.30
CA GLU A 149 31.90 -24.46 93.98
C GLU A 149 30.80 -24.80 92.97
N LEU A 150 29.74 -25.49 93.40
CA LEU A 150 28.57 -25.75 92.57
C LEU A 150 27.77 -24.46 92.30
N SER A 151 27.69 -23.55 93.27
CA SER A 151 27.03 -22.25 93.11
C SER A 151 27.77 -21.33 92.14
N THR A 152 29.11 -21.30 92.15
CA THR A 152 29.89 -20.52 91.18
C THR A 152 29.77 -21.12 89.78
N LYS A 153 29.89 -22.45 89.64
CA LYS A 153 29.67 -23.14 88.35
C LYS A 153 28.26 -22.93 87.79
N LEU A 154 27.24 -22.88 88.65
CA LEU A 154 25.88 -22.56 88.24
C LEU A 154 25.76 -21.11 87.74
N ALA A 155 26.36 -20.14 88.44
CA ALA A 155 26.38 -18.74 88.03
C ALA A 155 27.15 -18.52 86.72
N GLU A 156 28.30 -19.17 86.54
CA GLU A 156 29.07 -19.16 85.29
C GLU A 156 28.27 -19.75 84.12
N ALA A 157 27.58 -20.87 84.35
CA ALA A 157 26.71 -21.49 83.34
C ALA A 157 25.50 -20.58 82.98
N GLN A 158 24.88 -19.94 83.97
CA GLN A 158 23.81 -18.96 83.77
C GLN A 158 24.30 -17.76 82.96
N GLN A 159 25.43 -17.16 83.35
CA GLN A 159 26.03 -16.02 82.64
C GLN A 159 26.40 -16.38 81.20
N LYS A 160 26.96 -17.58 80.95
CA LYS A 160 27.25 -18.07 79.60
C LYS A 160 25.97 -18.21 78.77
N MET A 161 24.92 -18.82 79.34
CA MET A 161 23.64 -18.99 78.66
C MET A 161 23.00 -17.63 78.33
N GLU A 162 23.02 -16.67 79.27
CA GLU A 162 22.52 -15.30 79.05
C GLU A 162 23.30 -14.57 77.95
N LYS A 163 24.63 -14.73 77.90
CA LYS A 163 25.48 -14.18 76.83
C LYS A 163 25.15 -14.82 75.48
N GLU A 164 25.01 -16.14 75.42
CA GLU A 164 24.62 -16.82 74.18
C GLU A 164 23.18 -16.50 73.73
N LEU A 165 22.27 -16.14 74.64
CA LEU A 165 20.93 -15.65 74.30
C LEU A 165 21.02 -14.26 73.67
N LYS A 166 21.69 -13.31 74.32
CA LYS A 166 21.95 -11.96 73.77
C LYS A 166 22.62 -12.02 72.39
N GLU A 167 23.62 -12.88 72.24
CA GLU A 167 24.27 -13.14 70.96
C GLU A 167 23.36 -13.78 69.88
N ARG A 168 22.24 -14.41 70.24
CA ARG A 168 21.22 -14.88 69.29
C ARG A 168 20.24 -13.75 68.97
N ASP A 169 19.79 -13.01 69.97
CA ASP A 169 18.84 -11.89 69.83
C ASP A 169 19.43 -10.74 68.98
N GLU A 170 20.71 -10.44 69.14
CA GLU A 170 21.46 -9.51 68.27
C GLU A 170 21.50 -10.01 66.82
N LYS A 171 21.75 -11.31 66.60
CA LYS A 171 21.80 -11.92 65.26
C LYS A 171 20.42 -11.94 64.60
N TYR A 172 19.34 -12.22 65.35
CA TYR A 172 17.97 -12.10 64.85
C TYR A 172 17.62 -10.65 64.51
N SER A 173 17.98 -9.68 65.37
CA SER A 173 17.78 -8.25 65.11
C SER A 173 18.50 -7.75 63.85
N GLU A 174 19.72 -8.26 63.59
CA GLU A 174 20.46 -7.97 62.37
C GLU A 174 19.82 -8.66 61.14
N LEU A 175 19.31 -9.88 61.30
CA LEU A 175 18.62 -10.65 60.25
C LEU A 175 17.30 -9.98 59.84
N ASP A 176 16.47 -9.57 60.79
CA ASP A 176 15.24 -8.81 60.56
C ASP A 176 15.51 -7.44 59.94
N SER A 177 16.63 -6.80 60.32
CA SER A 177 17.11 -5.58 59.67
C SER A 177 17.51 -5.81 58.20
N LYS A 178 18.12 -6.97 57.89
CA LYS A 178 18.46 -7.38 56.51
C LYS A 178 17.20 -7.71 55.70
N PHE A 179 16.29 -8.52 56.24
CA PHE A 179 15.01 -8.82 55.59
C PHE A 179 14.16 -7.57 55.39
N SER A 180 14.09 -6.65 56.36
CA SER A 180 13.40 -5.36 56.22
C SER A 180 13.96 -4.50 55.10
N ARG A 181 15.29 -4.51 54.87
CA ARG A 181 15.93 -3.81 53.74
C ARG A 181 15.64 -4.51 52.41
N LEU A 182 15.70 -5.85 52.38
CA LEU A 182 15.42 -6.65 51.19
C LEU A 182 13.96 -6.51 50.75
N HIS A 183 13.00 -6.61 51.68
CA HIS A 183 11.57 -6.41 51.42
C HIS A 183 11.27 -4.99 50.91
N LYS A 184 11.91 -3.95 51.49
CA LYS A 184 11.80 -2.57 50.97
C LYS A 184 12.33 -2.44 49.54
N ARG A 185 13.46 -3.08 49.21
CA ARG A 185 14.01 -3.11 47.84
C ARG A 185 13.11 -3.89 46.87
N ALA A 186 12.58 -5.03 47.29
CA ALA A 186 11.65 -5.84 46.49
C ALA A 186 10.36 -5.07 46.20
N LYS A 187 9.75 -4.42 47.21
CA LYS A 187 8.57 -3.57 47.03
C LYS A 187 8.85 -2.40 46.07
N GLN A 188 10.01 -1.75 46.18
CA GLN A 188 10.41 -0.72 45.22
C GLN A 188 10.50 -1.29 43.79
N ARG A 189 11.25 -2.38 43.57
CA ARG A 189 11.41 -2.94 42.22
C ARG A 189 10.10 -3.45 41.62
N ILE A 190 9.16 -3.93 42.44
CA ILE A 190 7.79 -4.26 41.99
C ILE A 190 7.05 -3.00 41.53
N GLN A 191 7.16 -1.88 42.25
CA GLN A 191 6.57 -0.60 41.84
C GLN A 191 7.23 -0.04 40.57
N ASP A 192 8.55 -0.17 40.44
CA ASP A 192 9.30 0.24 39.25
C ASP A 192 8.84 -0.59 38.03
N ILE A 193 8.76 -1.92 38.16
CA ILE A 193 8.30 -2.83 37.09
C ILE A 193 6.83 -2.58 36.73
N GLN A 194 5.97 -2.29 37.70
CA GLN A 194 4.58 -1.93 37.44
C GLN A 194 4.49 -0.65 36.60
N LYS A 195 5.31 0.38 36.91
CA LYS A 195 5.37 1.59 36.09
C LYS A 195 5.96 1.32 34.70
N GLU A 196 7.03 0.53 34.60
CA GLU A 196 7.61 0.09 33.31
C GLU A 196 6.56 -0.59 32.43
N LYS A 197 5.72 -1.47 33.01
CA LYS A 197 4.57 -2.10 32.34
C LYS A 197 3.52 -1.08 31.90
N ASP A 198 3.08 -0.20 32.79
CA ASP A 198 1.97 0.71 32.50
C ASP A 198 2.36 1.81 31.48
N ASP A 199 3.63 2.24 31.48
CA ASP A 199 4.23 3.10 30.45
C ASP A 199 4.31 2.36 29.09
N LEU A 200 4.69 1.07 29.06
CA LEU A 200 4.70 0.25 27.83
C LEU A 200 3.29 -0.03 27.29
N GLU A 201 2.31 -0.27 28.16
CA GLU A 201 0.91 -0.43 27.74
C GLU A 201 0.35 0.86 27.13
N ALA A 202 0.78 2.04 27.59
CA ALA A 202 0.43 3.30 26.95
C ALA A 202 1.00 3.39 25.53
N GLN A 203 2.30 3.10 25.36
CA GLN A 203 2.95 3.08 24.04
C GLN A 203 2.31 2.06 23.09
N LEU A 204 1.91 0.88 23.57
CA LEU A 204 1.20 -0.12 22.77
C LEU A 204 -0.19 0.35 22.33
N ARG A 205 -0.92 1.08 23.18
CA ARG A 205 -2.21 1.70 22.79
C ARG A 205 -2.02 2.78 21.73
N ASP A 206 -1.06 3.68 21.92
CA ASP A 206 -0.74 4.75 20.96
C ASP A 206 -0.35 4.15 19.58
N VAL A 207 0.50 3.12 19.58
CA VAL A 207 0.89 2.39 18.36
C VAL A 207 -0.32 1.72 17.71
N ASN A 208 -1.17 1.03 18.47
CA ASN A 208 -2.37 0.40 17.93
C ASN A 208 -3.32 1.43 17.28
N GLU A 209 -3.59 2.55 17.94
CA GLU A 209 -4.40 3.63 17.33
C GLU A 209 -3.75 4.20 16.06
N THR A 210 -2.41 4.35 16.01
CA THR A 210 -1.74 4.81 14.78
C THR A 210 -1.87 3.79 13.64
N ALA A 211 -1.82 2.49 13.95
CA ALA A 211 -2.02 1.42 12.98
C ALA A 211 -3.48 1.36 12.49
N GLU A 212 -4.47 1.51 13.38
CA GLU A 212 -5.89 1.61 13.00
C GLU A 212 -6.15 2.83 12.13
N ARG A 213 -5.60 4.00 12.49
CA ARG A 213 -5.71 5.23 11.68
C ARG A 213 -5.06 5.07 10.30
N ALA A 214 -3.90 4.42 10.21
CA ALA A 214 -3.24 4.12 8.94
C ALA A 214 -4.04 3.10 8.09
N SER A 215 -4.62 2.07 8.70
CA SER A 215 -5.48 1.08 8.04
C SER A 215 -6.75 1.71 7.47
N LEU A 216 -7.39 2.61 8.22
CA LEU A 216 -8.54 3.39 7.74
C LEU A 216 -8.18 4.30 6.55
N GLN A 217 -7.00 4.95 6.59
CA GLN A 217 -6.49 5.75 5.47
C GLN A 217 -6.20 4.88 4.23
N GLN A 218 -5.57 3.71 4.40
CA GLN A 218 -5.32 2.76 3.33
C GLN A 218 -6.63 2.27 2.68
N SER A 219 -7.64 1.94 3.50
CA SER A 219 -8.97 1.53 3.02
C SER A 219 -9.69 2.63 2.24
N ALA A 220 -9.59 3.90 2.69
CA ALA A 220 -10.14 5.04 1.97
C ALA A 220 -9.46 5.24 0.60
N LEU A 221 -8.12 5.25 0.56
CA LEU A 221 -7.35 5.37 -0.68
C LEU A 221 -7.62 4.20 -1.65
N GLN A 222 -7.78 2.98 -1.14
CA GLN A 222 -8.17 1.83 -1.95
C GLN A 222 -9.56 2.04 -2.56
N GLN A 223 -10.54 2.55 -1.80
CA GLN A 223 -11.89 2.82 -2.32
C GLN A 223 -11.90 3.93 -3.39
N GLU A 224 -11.05 4.95 -3.28
CA GLU A 224 -10.86 5.97 -4.32
C GLU A 224 -10.19 5.42 -5.58
N LEU A 225 -9.21 4.53 -5.41
CA LEU A 225 -8.52 3.83 -6.49
C LEU A 225 -9.46 2.85 -7.22
N GLU A 226 -10.39 2.22 -6.50
CA GLU A 226 -11.46 1.40 -7.10
C GLU A 226 -12.51 2.25 -7.83
N ARG A 227 -12.90 3.42 -7.29
CA ARG A 227 -13.79 4.37 -8.01
C ARG A 227 -13.17 4.89 -9.30
N THR A 228 -11.91 5.29 -9.30
CA THR A 228 -11.21 5.79 -10.49
C THR A 228 -10.98 4.68 -11.53
N ARG A 229 -10.70 3.44 -11.10
CA ARG A 229 -10.72 2.25 -11.98
C ARG A 229 -12.10 2.00 -12.62
N GLN A 230 -13.19 2.20 -11.88
CA GLN A 230 -14.54 2.04 -12.45
C GLN A 230 -14.87 3.17 -13.43
N GLN A 231 -14.57 4.42 -13.11
CA GLN A 231 -14.77 5.58 -13.99
C GLN A 231 -13.99 5.45 -15.31
N THR A 232 -12.72 5.05 -15.25
CA THR A 232 -11.91 4.81 -16.47
C THR A 232 -12.43 3.65 -17.30
N LYS A 233 -12.93 2.58 -16.66
CA LYS A 233 -13.61 1.46 -17.33
C LYS A 233 -14.93 1.85 -17.98
N GLU A 234 -15.65 2.82 -17.42
CA GLU A 234 -16.87 3.38 -18.02
C GLU A 234 -16.56 4.33 -19.17
N ALA A 235 -15.54 5.17 -19.05
CA ALA A 235 -15.04 6.02 -20.14
C ALA A 235 -14.57 5.18 -21.35
N LEU A 236 -13.83 4.09 -21.11
CA LEU A 236 -13.41 3.15 -22.17
C LEU A 236 -14.62 2.54 -22.90
N LYS A 237 -15.68 2.15 -22.18
CA LYS A 237 -16.92 1.64 -22.79
C LYS A 237 -17.62 2.69 -23.65
N ALA A 238 -17.63 3.96 -23.21
CA ALA A 238 -18.20 5.06 -23.99
C ALA A 238 -17.40 5.28 -25.29
N MET A 239 -16.07 5.37 -25.19
CA MET A 239 -15.19 5.48 -26.37
C MET A 239 -15.34 4.29 -27.33
N ASP A 240 -15.57 3.08 -26.81
CA ASP A 240 -15.84 1.90 -27.66
C ASP A 240 -17.21 1.95 -28.34
N ALA A 241 -18.24 2.47 -27.67
CA ALA A 241 -19.54 2.70 -28.28
C ALA A 241 -19.46 3.77 -29.38
N ASP A 242 -18.78 4.88 -29.13
CA ASP A 242 -18.54 5.94 -30.13
C ASP A 242 -17.72 5.42 -31.31
N ARG A 243 -16.69 4.61 -31.05
CA ARG A 243 -15.89 3.92 -32.08
C ARG A 243 -16.74 2.96 -32.94
N GLN A 244 -17.73 2.28 -32.35
CA GLN A 244 -18.70 1.47 -33.10
C GLN A 244 -19.68 2.33 -33.90
N GLN A 245 -20.20 3.41 -33.32
CA GLN A 245 -21.08 4.35 -34.04
C GLN A 245 -20.36 4.96 -35.25
N LEU A 246 -19.14 5.48 -35.08
CA LEU A 246 -18.31 6.03 -36.15
C LEU A 246 -18.03 5.01 -37.25
N ARG A 247 -17.72 3.74 -36.90
CA ARG A 247 -17.60 2.65 -37.89
C ARG A 247 -18.91 2.41 -38.65
N SER A 248 -20.05 2.41 -37.96
CA SER A 248 -21.36 2.23 -38.61
C SER A 248 -21.72 3.40 -39.55
N ALA A 249 -21.32 4.63 -39.20
CA ALA A 249 -21.50 5.81 -40.02
C ALA A 249 -20.57 5.79 -41.25
N ASN A 250 -19.30 5.41 -41.07
CA ASN A 250 -18.34 5.27 -42.17
C ASN A 250 -18.78 4.21 -43.19
N ASN A 251 -19.28 3.06 -42.72
CA ASN A 251 -19.85 2.04 -43.58
C ASN A 251 -21.05 2.58 -44.39
N LYS A 252 -22.03 3.24 -43.74
CA LYS A 252 -23.17 3.87 -44.43
C LYS A 252 -22.74 4.92 -45.46
N LEU A 253 -21.73 5.73 -45.15
CA LEU A 253 -21.18 6.71 -46.11
C LEU A 253 -20.53 6.02 -47.31
N ARG A 254 -19.83 4.90 -47.09
CA ARG A 254 -19.25 4.08 -48.17
C ARG A 254 -20.33 3.41 -49.02
N ASP A 255 -21.35 2.83 -48.40
CA ASP A 255 -22.51 2.24 -49.07
C ASP A 255 -23.21 3.28 -49.97
N ASN A 256 -23.43 4.49 -49.44
CA ASN A 256 -23.98 5.63 -50.19
C ASN A 256 -23.07 6.06 -51.36
N ILE A 257 -21.75 6.11 -51.18
CA ILE A 257 -20.80 6.44 -52.25
C ILE A 257 -20.84 5.38 -53.36
N ASP A 258 -20.85 4.10 -53.00
CA ASP A 258 -20.88 3.02 -53.97
C ASP A 258 -22.27 2.86 -54.63
N GLU A 259 -23.36 3.30 -53.98
CA GLU A 259 -24.69 3.45 -54.60
C GLU A 259 -24.74 4.65 -55.56
N LEU A 260 -24.19 5.81 -55.17
CA LEU A 260 -24.07 6.98 -56.04
C LEU A 260 -23.29 6.64 -57.32
N ARG A 261 -22.16 5.92 -57.19
CA ARG A 261 -21.38 5.38 -58.33
C ARG A 261 -22.23 4.49 -59.25
N ARG A 262 -22.91 3.49 -58.70
CA ARG A 262 -23.85 2.61 -59.43
C ARG A 262 -25.01 3.39 -60.09
N SER A 263 -25.35 4.58 -59.59
CA SER A 263 -26.36 5.48 -60.18
C SER A 263 -25.80 6.44 -61.24
N LEU A 264 -24.47 6.59 -61.34
CA LEU A 264 -23.78 7.49 -62.26
C LEU A 264 -23.31 6.75 -63.51
N GLU A 265 -22.68 5.59 -63.32
CA GLU A 265 -22.21 4.66 -64.37
C GLU A 265 -23.23 4.46 -65.52
N PRO A 266 -24.53 4.12 -65.30
CA PRO A 266 -25.49 3.98 -66.39
C PRO A 266 -25.83 5.29 -67.11
N LYS A 267 -25.61 6.46 -66.48
CA LYS A 267 -25.80 7.78 -67.11
C LYS A 267 -24.58 8.17 -67.94
N GLU A 268 -23.38 7.82 -67.48
CA GLU A 268 -22.12 7.98 -68.22
C GLU A 268 -22.14 7.09 -69.48
N ASN A 269 -22.46 5.80 -69.33
CA ASN A 269 -22.68 4.87 -70.44
C ASN A 269 -23.76 5.36 -71.43
N ALA A 270 -24.85 5.96 -70.94
CA ALA A 270 -25.89 6.55 -71.79
C ALA A 270 -25.42 7.83 -72.51
N LEU A 271 -24.56 8.65 -71.89
CA LEU A 271 -23.94 9.81 -72.51
C LEU A 271 -22.95 9.40 -73.60
N GLU A 272 -22.12 8.38 -73.37
CA GLU A 272 -21.22 7.84 -74.39
C GLU A 272 -22.00 7.26 -75.58
N ALA A 273 -23.07 6.49 -75.33
CA ALA A 273 -23.95 5.98 -76.39
C ALA A 273 -24.67 7.11 -77.17
N LEU A 274 -25.06 8.20 -76.49
CA LEU A 274 -25.62 9.38 -77.15
C LEU A 274 -24.58 10.15 -77.97
N GLN A 275 -23.33 10.24 -77.52
CA GLN A 275 -22.22 10.83 -78.29
C GLN A 275 -21.88 9.99 -79.53
N GLN A 276 -21.84 8.65 -79.40
CA GLN A 276 -21.66 7.75 -80.54
C GLN A 276 -22.81 7.91 -81.55
N SER A 277 -24.07 7.90 -81.09
CA SER A 277 -25.23 8.09 -81.99
C SER A 277 -25.34 9.50 -82.59
N LEU A 278 -24.75 10.52 -81.94
CA LEU A 278 -24.59 11.84 -82.53
C LEU A 278 -23.61 11.79 -83.70
N LEU A 279 -22.41 11.23 -83.50
CA LEU A 279 -21.38 11.08 -84.52
C LEU A 279 -21.87 10.24 -85.72
N GLU A 280 -22.60 9.16 -85.48
CA GLU A 280 -23.26 8.36 -86.53
C GLU A 280 -24.25 9.19 -87.36
N LYS A 281 -25.01 10.09 -86.72
CA LYS A 281 -25.97 10.97 -87.39
C LYS A 281 -25.29 12.12 -88.12
N GLU A 282 -24.19 12.66 -87.60
CA GLU A 282 -23.37 13.64 -88.30
C GLU A 282 -22.77 13.03 -89.57
N GLN A 283 -22.25 11.80 -89.51
CA GLN A 283 -21.80 11.07 -90.69
C GLN A 283 -22.96 10.80 -91.68
N MET A 284 -24.11 10.30 -91.22
CA MET A 284 -25.28 10.10 -92.10
C MET A 284 -25.81 11.39 -92.72
N LEU A 285 -25.70 12.53 -92.03
CA LEU A 285 -26.07 13.84 -92.59
C LEU A 285 -25.11 14.27 -93.70
N GLU A 286 -23.82 13.99 -93.56
CA GLU A 286 -22.82 14.27 -94.60
C GLU A 286 -22.95 13.31 -95.79
N ASP A 287 -23.19 12.02 -95.55
CA ASP A 287 -23.50 11.03 -96.58
C ASP A 287 -24.79 11.43 -97.34
N MET A 288 -25.84 11.86 -96.62
CA MET A 288 -27.07 12.37 -97.24
C MET A 288 -26.85 13.68 -98.00
N ARG A 289 -25.93 14.58 -97.58
CA ARG A 289 -25.55 15.76 -98.35
C ARG A 289 -24.88 15.36 -99.67
N GLY A 290 -23.95 14.43 -99.64
CA GLY A 290 -23.33 13.86 -100.84
C GLY A 290 -24.33 13.20 -101.79
N LEU A 291 -25.27 12.40 -101.24
CA LEU A 291 -26.35 11.79 -102.00
C LEU A 291 -27.34 12.81 -102.57
N LEU A 292 -27.70 13.85 -101.81
CA LEU A 292 -28.56 14.95 -102.27
C LEU A 292 -27.89 15.76 -103.37
N GLN A 293 -26.59 16.04 -103.26
CA GLN A 293 -25.83 16.70 -104.32
C GLN A 293 -25.82 15.84 -105.59
N ALA A 294 -25.45 14.55 -105.49
CA ALA A 294 -25.45 13.64 -106.63
C ALA A 294 -26.87 13.39 -107.20
N ALA A 295 -27.91 13.48 -106.37
CA ALA A 295 -29.32 13.40 -106.79
C ALA A 295 -29.78 14.69 -107.48
N GLU A 296 -29.33 15.87 -107.02
CA GLU A 296 -29.61 17.15 -107.67
C GLU A 296 -28.86 17.27 -109.01
N GLU A 297 -27.62 16.80 -109.09
CA GLU A 297 -26.86 16.66 -110.34
C GLU A 297 -27.59 15.72 -111.33
N LYS A 298 -28.06 14.55 -110.88
CA LYS A 298 -28.89 13.63 -111.68
C LYS A 298 -30.26 14.23 -112.03
N LYS A 299 -30.88 15.00 -111.15
CA LYS A 299 -32.14 15.72 -111.38
C LYS A 299 -31.94 16.81 -112.42
N GLN A 300 -30.82 17.54 -112.40
CA GLN A 300 -30.53 18.54 -113.40
C GLN A 300 -30.22 17.90 -114.77
N ALA A 301 -29.49 16.79 -114.79
CA ALA A 301 -29.24 16.00 -116.00
C ALA A 301 -30.54 15.38 -116.57
N SER A 302 -31.42 14.86 -115.72
CA SER A 302 -32.71 14.30 -116.16
C SER A 302 -33.77 15.36 -116.42
N ILE A 303 -33.68 16.58 -115.85
CA ILE A 303 -34.46 17.74 -116.31
C ILE A 303 -33.96 18.20 -117.69
N ALA A 304 -32.65 18.16 -117.96
CA ALA A 304 -32.12 18.41 -119.30
C ALA A 304 -32.58 17.33 -120.31
N GLU A 305 -32.62 16.05 -119.93
CA GLU A 305 -33.14 14.99 -120.79
C GLU A 305 -34.66 15.07 -120.95
N LEU A 306 -35.42 15.26 -119.86
CA LEU A 306 -36.88 15.22 -119.83
C LEU A 306 -37.51 16.51 -120.35
N SER A 307 -36.87 17.68 -120.22
CA SER A 307 -37.24 18.84 -121.04
C SER A 307 -37.12 18.50 -122.53
N ALA A 308 -36.01 17.90 -122.95
CA ALA A 308 -35.85 17.35 -124.30
C ALA A 308 -36.72 16.11 -124.62
N LYS A 309 -37.63 15.68 -123.73
CA LYS A 309 -38.51 14.50 -123.87
C LYS A 309 -40.00 14.87 -123.78
N HIS A 310 -40.41 15.78 -122.89
CA HIS A 310 -41.70 16.46 -122.95
C HIS A 310 -41.83 17.30 -124.23
N GLN A 311 -40.71 17.89 -124.69
CA GLN A 311 -40.57 18.46 -126.03
C GLN A 311 -40.91 17.46 -127.17
N ARG A 312 -40.94 16.14 -126.87
CA ARG A 312 -41.33 15.03 -127.76
C ARG A 312 -42.57 14.25 -127.31
N GLN A 313 -43.32 14.72 -126.30
CA GLN A 313 -44.39 13.92 -125.67
C GLN A 313 -45.64 14.73 -125.25
N LEU A 314 -45.53 16.06 -125.21
CA LEU A 314 -46.66 16.93 -125.59
C LEU A 314 -47.14 16.60 -127.02
N GLU A 315 -46.29 15.99 -127.85
CA GLU A 315 -46.59 15.43 -129.17
C GLU A 315 -47.49 14.16 -129.13
N SER A 316 -48.19 13.80 -128.02
CA SER A 316 -48.84 12.47 -127.93
C SER A 316 -50.10 12.25 -127.06
N LEU A 317 -50.24 12.75 -125.83
CA LEU A 317 -51.00 12.01 -124.77
C LEU A 317 -52.42 12.52 -124.41
N GLU A 318 -53.25 12.84 -125.40
CA GLU A 318 -54.63 13.36 -125.16
C GLU A 318 -55.63 12.20 -124.89
N ALA A 319 -55.75 11.73 -123.62
CA ALA A 319 -56.29 10.39 -123.23
C ALA A 319 -57.37 10.28 -122.10
N GLN A 320 -57.26 9.30 -121.15
CA GLN A 320 -58.39 8.51 -120.57
C GLN A 320 -58.31 8.18 -119.04
N LEU A 321 -59.41 7.66 -118.42
CA LEU A 321 -59.52 7.22 -116.98
C LEU A 321 -60.73 6.25 -116.74
N SER A 322 -60.89 5.57 -115.56
CA SER A 322 -62.04 4.64 -115.27
C SER A 322 -62.52 4.35 -113.80
N ASP A 323 -61.90 3.44 -113.03
CA ASP A 323 -62.60 2.40 -112.20
C ASP A 323 -63.11 2.69 -110.73
N ALA A 324 -63.49 1.62 -109.96
CA ALA A 324 -64.40 1.63 -108.79
C ALA A 324 -63.99 0.78 -107.52
N LEU A 325 -64.90 0.55 -106.54
CA LEU A 325 -64.64 0.15 -105.13
C LEU A 325 -65.78 -0.69 -104.44
N SER A 326 -65.50 -1.69 -103.56
CA SER A 326 -66.48 -2.30 -102.61
C SER A 326 -65.90 -3.22 -101.47
N ASP A 327 -66.79 -3.69 -100.56
CA ASP A 327 -66.79 -4.94 -99.73
C ASP A 327 -65.89 -5.16 -98.48
N ARG A 328 -66.39 -4.96 -97.23
CA ARG A 328 -65.74 -5.48 -95.97
C ARG A 328 -66.64 -5.55 -94.70
N SER A 329 -66.44 -6.57 -93.84
CA SER A 329 -67.03 -6.74 -92.47
C SER A 329 -66.21 -7.79 -91.63
N LYS A 330 -66.57 -8.48 -90.51
CA LYS A 330 -67.89 -8.73 -89.85
C LYS A 330 -67.95 -9.24 -88.36
N ALA A 331 -66.91 -9.69 -87.64
CA ALA A 331 -67.05 -10.54 -86.42
C ALA A 331 -66.15 -10.19 -85.19
N THR A 332 -66.54 -10.61 -83.95
CA THR A 332 -65.99 -9.99 -82.70
C THR A 332 -66.00 -10.73 -81.32
N GLU A 333 -66.67 -11.87 -81.10
CA GLU A 333 -67.63 -11.97 -79.95
C GLU A 333 -67.24 -12.52 -78.52
N THR A 334 -67.43 -13.82 -78.19
CA THR A 334 -67.81 -14.28 -76.80
C THR A 334 -66.71 -14.91 -75.90
N ILE A 335 -66.70 -14.64 -74.57
CA ILE A 335 -65.66 -15.13 -73.60
C ILE A 335 -66.09 -15.54 -72.15
N SER A 336 -67.10 -14.96 -71.51
CA SER A 336 -67.22 -14.94 -70.01
C SER A 336 -67.80 -16.20 -69.31
N SER A 337 -67.14 -16.74 -68.27
CA SER A 337 -67.54 -18.03 -67.63
C SER A 337 -67.35 -18.22 -66.09
N LEU A 338 -66.38 -19.05 -65.63
CA LEU A 338 -66.42 -19.78 -64.33
C LEU A 338 -65.45 -19.27 -63.24
N GLN A 339 -65.86 -19.11 -61.96
CA GLN A 339 -64.94 -18.55 -60.92
C GLN A 339 -65.25 -18.71 -59.38
N VAL A 340 -66.04 -19.67 -58.85
CA VAL A 340 -66.68 -19.50 -57.50
C VAL A 340 -66.34 -20.48 -56.33
N LEU A 341 -65.88 -21.73 -56.53
CA LEU A 341 -66.15 -22.85 -55.59
C LEU A 341 -65.21 -23.09 -54.37
N VAL A 342 -64.70 -22.08 -53.64
CA VAL A 342 -63.57 -22.30 -52.67
C VAL A 342 -63.88 -22.13 -51.16
N ALA A 343 -65.01 -21.56 -50.75
CA ALA A 343 -65.12 -20.83 -49.46
C ALA A 343 -65.59 -21.60 -48.17
N GLU A 344 -65.49 -22.93 -48.05
CA GLU A 344 -66.46 -23.67 -47.21
C GLU A 344 -65.93 -24.69 -46.14
N LYS A 345 -64.74 -24.53 -45.52
CA LYS A 345 -64.16 -25.62 -44.66
C LYS A 345 -63.53 -25.29 -43.28
N GLU A 346 -63.50 -24.05 -42.79
CA GLU A 346 -62.71 -23.69 -41.58
C GLU A 346 -63.49 -23.66 -40.23
N SER A 347 -64.42 -24.60 -39.98
CA SER A 347 -65.53 -24.35 -39.02
C SER A 347 -65.57 -25.11 -37.68
N LYS A 348 -64.61 -25.96 -37.28
CA LYS A 348 -64.73 -26.80 -36.06
C LYS A 348 -63.48 -26.85 -35.16
N ILE A 349 -63.32 -25.82 -34.32
CA ILE A 349 -62.47 -25.82 -33.13
C ILE A 349 -63.36 -25.51 -31.92
N ALA A 350 -63.90 -26.54 -31.26
CA ALA A 350 -64.62 -26.44 -29.97
C ALA A 350 -64.92 -27.84 -29.39
N GLU A 351 -64.18 -28.27 -28.36
CA GLU A 351 -64.58 -29.26 -27.33
C GLU A 351 -63.44 -29.50 -26.33
N MET A 352 -63.57 -29.00 -25.08
CA MET A 352 -62.64 -29.22 -23.97
C MET A 352 -63.28 -28.77 -22.64
N ASP A 353 -63.73 -29.68 -21.75
CA ASP A 353 -64.11 -29.33 -20.35
C ASP A 353 -64.45 -30.53 -19.39
N ALA A 354 -64.33 -30.28 -18.06
CA ALA A 354 -65.04 -30.87 -16.89
C ALA A 354 -64.55 -32.11 -16.04
N ALA A 355 -64.24 -31.84 -14.74
CA ALA A 355 -64.64 -32.51 -13.46
C ALA A 355 -64.22 -33.99 -13.08
N SER A 356 -64.37 -34.51 -11.83
CA SER A 356 -64.15 -34.03 -10.42
C SER A 356 -64.43 -35.09 -9.30
N THR A 357 -63.60 -35.16 -8.22
CA THR A 357 -63.87 -35.68 -6.81
C THR A 357 -64.35 -37.13 -6.56
N GLY A 358 -64.29 -37.75 -5.34
CA GLY A 358 -63.57 -37.47 -4.07
C GLY A 358 -64.31 -37.85 -2.74
N GLU A 359 -63.89 -38.88 -1.97
CA GLU A 359 -64.61 -39.36 -0.74
C GLU A 359 -63.76 -40.24 0.26
N ALA A 360 -63.82 -40.04 1.61
CA ALA A 360 -63.10 -40.90 2.59
C ALA A 360 -63.53 -40.95 4.10
N ALA A 361 -64.46 -40.12 4.62
CA ALA A 361 -64.41 -39.70 6.04
C ALA A 361 -65.34 -40.37 7.11
N ARG A 362 -65.99 -41.53 6.87
CA ARG A 362 -67.19 -41.95 7.66
C ARG A 362 -67.04 -43.00 8.79
N LEU A 363 -65.85 -43.52 9.15
CA LEU A 363 -65.72 -44.85 9.80
C LEU A 363 -65.49 -44.96 11.34
N ARG A 364 -65.74 -43.94 12.18
CA ARG A 364 -65.21 -43.90 13.58
C ARG A 364 -66.25 -43.71 14.72
N ALA A 365 -67.29 -44.55 14.84
CA ALA A 365 -68.43 -44.25 15.73
C ALA A 365 -69.07 -45.39 16.58
N ALA A 366 -68.48 -46.60 16.71
CA ALA A 366 -69.27 -47.81 17.05
C ALA A 366 -68.81 -48.70 18.24
N MET A 367 -68.10 -48.20 19.26
CA MET A 367 -67.37 -49.08 20.22
C MET A 367 -67.83 -49.11 21.70
N GLU A 368 -68.55 -48.11 22.23
CA GLU A 368 -68.74 -47.94 23.69
C GLU A 368 -70.11 -48.43 24.20
N THR A 369 -70.23 -49.67 24.72
CA THR A 369 -71.52 -50.16 25.29
C THR A 369 -71.48 -51.31 26.34
N VAL A 370 -70.35 -51.96 26.69
CA VAL A 370 -70.37 -53.28 27.40
C VAL A 370 -69.56 -53.31 28.71
N LYS A 371 -70.19 -53.06 29.89
CA LYS A 371 -69.50 -53.03 31.22
C LYS A 371 -70.42 -53.00 32.48
N GLY A 372 -71.15 -54.07 32.86
CA GLY A 372 -72.31 -53.97 33.76
C GLY A 372 -72.25 -54.50 35.22
N GLU A 373 -72.02 -55.80 35.47
CA GLU A 373 -73.04 -56.56 36.25
C GLU A 373 -72.84 -56.98 37.74
N LEU A 374 -71.82 -57.77 38.11
CA LEU A 374 -71.99 -58.85 39.13
C LEU A 374 -71.26 -58.68 40.50
N VAL A 375 -71.99 -58.82 41.64
CA VAL A 375 -71.45 -58.58 43.02
C VAL A 375 -71.95 -59.50 44.18
N HIS A 376 -73.02 -60.29 44.05
CA HIS A 376 -73.93 -60.62 45.18
C HIS A 376 -73.48 -61.58 46.34
N LEU A 377 -72.67 -62.62 46.12
CA LEU A 377 -72.87 -63.92 46.82
C LEU A 377 -72.12 -64.14 48.17
N LYS A 378 -72.63 -63.63 49.30
CA LYS A 378 -72.04 -63.81 50.67
C LYS A 378 -73.08 -63.65 51.80
N HIS A 379 -73.34 -64.68 52.62
CA HIS A 379 -73.98 -64.50 53.96
C HIS A 379 -73.77 -65.66 54.97
N GLU A 380 -74.53 -66.76 54.85
CA GLU A 380 -74.93 -67.57 56.03
C GLU A 380 -73.86 -68.56 56.55
N HIS A 381 -73.45 -68.60 57.83
CA HIS A 381 -74.17 -68.71 59.14
C HIS A 381 -74.35 -70.20 59.56
N GLU A 382 -74.18 -70.70 60.82
CA GLU A 382 -74.64 -70.32 62.19
C GLU A 382 -75.32 -71.60 62.75
N LYS A 383 -75.19 -72.06 64.00
CA LYS A 383 -74.44 -71.51 65.15
C LYS A 383 -74.02 -72.58 66.18
N GLU A 384 -74.95 -73.48 66.52
CA GLU A 384 -75.19 -73.77 67.94
C GLU A 384 -75.12 -75.25 68.33
N LYS A 385 -75.16 -75.44 69.65
CA LYS A 385 -75.26 -76.73 70.36
C LYS A 385 -74.20 -77.72 69.90
N GLU A 386 -72.92 -77.39 70.10
CA GLU A 386 -72.36 -76.79 71.33
C GLU A 386 -72.80 -77.52 72.61
N LEU A 387 -71.90 -78.37 73.13
CA LEU A 387 -71.82 -78.68 74.56
C LEU A 387 -73.01 -79.55 75.08
N TRP A 388 -73.05 -80.09 76.30
CA TRP A 388 -72.16 -79.93 77.45
C TRP A 388 -71.68 -81.26 78.06
N GLU A 389 -72.57 -82.23 78.31
CA GLU A 389 -72.23 -83.44 79.10
C GLU A 389 -71.34 -84.46 78.39
N ALA A 390 -70.84 -84.13 77.20
CA ALA A 390 -69.54 -84.57 76.67
C ALA A 390 -68.32 -84.15 77.55
N ALA A 391 -68.59 -83.66 78.77
CA ALA A 391 -67.68 -83.21 79.80
C ALA A 391 -67.12 -84.37 80.67
N SER A 392 -67.79 -84.73 81.77
CA SER A 392 -67.10 -85.14 83.00
C SER A 392 -66.56 -86.58 83.07
N GLN A 393 -67.31 -87.59 82.64
CA GLN A 393 -66.75 -88.95 82.62
C GLN A 393 -65.73 -89.08 81.48
N ALA A 394 -65.99 -88.37 80.38
CA ALA A 394 -64.98 -88.13 79.35
C ALA A 394 -63.78 -87.34 79.89
N PHE A 395 -63.88 -86.46 80.90
CA PHE A 395 -62.73 -85.74 81.45
C PHE A 395 -61.73 -86.65 82.18
N ARG A 396 -62.16 -87.72 82.87
CA ARG A 396 -61.19 -88.63 83.52
C ARG A 396 -60.48 -89.54 82.51
N THR A 397 -61.21 -90.09 81.54
CA THR A 397 -60.55 -90.83 80.45
C THR A 397 -59.73 -89.91 79.57
N LYS A 398 -60.19 -88.68 79.26
CA LYS A 398 -59.36 -87.63 78.67
C LYS A 398 -58.15 -87.30 79.53
N LEU A 399 -58.17 -87.44 80.86
CA LEU A 399 -57.02 -87.17 81.72
C LEU A 399 -55.96 -88.29 81.61
N GLU A 400 -56.30 -89.56 81.83
CA GLU A 400 -55.33 -90.66 81.65
C GLU A 400 -54.85 -90.77 80.19
N ILE A 401 -55.75 -90.51 79.22
CA ILE A 401 -55.38 -90.40 77.80
C ILE A 401 -54.52 -89.15 77.57
N ALA A 402 -54.77 -88.01 78.22
CA ALA A 402 -53.95 -86.81 78.10
C ALA A 402 -52.59 -86.96 78.76
N GLU A 403 -52.45 -87.66 79.90
CA GLU A 403 -51.17 -87.92 80.57
C GLU A 403 -50.36 -88.95 79.78
N GLY A 404 -51.00 -90.04 79.32
CA GLY A 404 -50.39 -90.99 78.39
C GLY A 404 -50.05 -90.37 77.04
N ASN A 405 -50.86 -89.43 76.55
CA ASN A 405 -50.56 -88.61 75.38
C ASN A 405 -49.51 -87.53 75.70
N CYS A 406 -49.37 -87.05 76.93
CA CYS A 406 -48.37 -86.06 77.31
C CYS A 406 -47.00 -86.73 77.33
N ILE A 407 -46.87 -87.90 77.95
CA ILE A 407 -45.63 -88.70 77.91
C ILE A 407 -45.31 -89.13 76.47
N ARG A 408 -46.31 -89.57 75.67
CA ARG A 408 -46.07 -89.84 74.24
C ARG A 408 -45.67 -88.59 73.47
N ALA A 409 -46.36 -87.47 73.65
CA ALA A 409 -46.06 -86.19 73.00
C ALA A 409 -44.76 -85.56 73.51
N GLU A 410 -44.28 -85.89 74.72
CA GLU A 410 -42.99 -85.46 75.27
C GLU A 410 -41.84 -86.30 74.70
N VAL A 411 -42.05 -87.60 74.53
CA VAL A 411 -41.11 -88.51 73.84
C VAL A 411 -41.08 -88.24 72.34
N GLU A 412 -42.23 -88.00 71.72
CA GLU A 412 -42.35 -87.56 70.33
C GLU A 412 -41.78 -86.15 70.18
N ALA A 413 -42.03 -85.20 71.09
CA ALA A 413 -41.38 -83.90 71.09
C ALA A 413 -39.89 -84.00 71.42
N ALA A 414 -39.41 -84.98 72.18
CA ALA A 414 -37.97 -85.20 72.41
C ALA A 414 -37.31 -85.77 71.14
N LYS A 415 -37.96 -86.71 70.45
CA LYS A 415 -37.55 -87.23 69.15
C LYS A 415 -37.57 -86.13 68.08
N MET A 416 -38.63 -85.33 68.02
CA MET A 416 -38.75 -84.18 67.11
C MET A 416 -37.75 -83.08 67.48
N ARG A 417 -37.50 -82.80 68.77
CA ARG A 417 -36.42 -81.88 69.19
C ARG A 417 -35.05 -82.39 68.73
N SER A 418 -34.73 -83.66 68.97
CA SER A 418 -33.46 -84.27 68.53
C SER A 418 -33.33 -84.32 67.00
N GLN A 419 -34.41 -84.59 66.28
CA GLN A 419 -34.44 -84.51 64.82
C GLN A 419 -34.28 -83.07 64.33
N LEU A 420 -34.95 -82.09 64.93
CA LEU A 420 -34.82 -80.66 64.62
C LEU A 420 -33.43 -80.13 65.00
N GLU A 421 -32.81 -80.59 66.09
CA GLU A 421 -31.42 -80.27 66.44
C GLU A 421 -30.43 -80.85 65.43
N PHE A 422 -30.67 -82.07 64.93
CA PHE A 422 -29.89 -82.65 63.84
C PHE A 422 -30.09 -81.88 62.53
N GLU A 423 -31.33 -81.55 62.16
CA GLU A 423 -31.66 -80.76 60.97
C GLU A 423 -31.09 -79.34 61.06
N VAL A 424 -31.15 -78.68 62.22
CA VAL A 424 -30.48 -77.39 62.49
C VAL A 424 -28.96 -77.53 62.46
N SER A 425 -28.38 -78.64 62.93
CA SER A 425 -26.93 -78.88 62.81
C SER A 425 -26.51 -79.05 61.34
N VAL A 426 -27.31 -79.75 60.53
CA VAL A 426 -27.09 -79.90 59.08
C VAL A 426 -27.30 -78.57 58.34
N GLN A 427 -28.34 -77.81 58.68
CA GLN A 427 -28.59 -76.47 58.13
C GLN A 427 -27.47 -75.49 58.50
N ASN A 428 -26.98 -75.48 59.74
CA ASN A 428 -25.84 -74.66 60.15
C ASN A 428 -24.55 -75.06 59.44
N ARG A 429 -24.30 -76.36 59.19
CA ARG A 429 -23.16 -76.80 58.37
C ARG A 429 -23.29 -76.35 56.92
N LEU A 430 -24.49 -76.41 56.34
CA LEU A 430 -24.77 -75.93 54.99
C LEU A 430 -24.64 -74.41 54.89
N LEU A 431 -25.14 -73.66 55.88
CA LEU A 431 -25.06 -72.21 55.97
C LEU A 431 -23.59 -71.77 56.08
N ASN A 432 -22.81 -72.37 57.00
CA ASN A 432 -21.38 -72.12 57.09
C ASN A 432 -20.63 -72.43 55.78
N ALA A 433 -21.03 -73.48 55.04
CA ALA A 433 -20.45 -73.77 53.73
C ALA A 433 -20.81 -72.70 52.68
N ARG A 434 -22.06 -72.21 52.67
CA ARG A 434 -22.47 -71.09 51.81
C ARG A 434 -21.79 -69.79 52.19
N ASP A 435 -21.54 -69.51 53.47
CA ASP A 435 -20.78 -68.33 53.90
C ASP A 435 -19.32 -68.38 53.43
N VAL A 436 -18.69 -69.56 53.42
CA VAL A 436 -17.35 -69.75 52.83
C VAL A 436 -17.37 -69.56 51.31
N GLU A 437 -18.35 -70.10 50.59
CA GLU A 437 -18.53 -69.87 49.16
C GLU A 437 -18.76 -68.38 48.84
N ILE A 438 -19.60 -67.69 49.64
CA ILE A 438 -19.89 -66.26 49.51
C ILE A 438 -18.65 -65.41 49.82
N ALA A 439 -17.82 -65.80 50.78
CA ALA A 439 -16.55 -65.13 51.06
C ALA A 439 -15.58 -65.25 49.89
N ALA A 440 -15.38 -66.47 49.35
CA ALA A 440 -14.53 -66.70 48.18
C ALA A 440 -15.04 -65.96 46.93
N ALA A 441 -16.37 -65.94 46.69
CA ALA A 441 -16.98 -65.21 45.59
C ALA A 441 -16.78 -63.69 45.72
N LYS A 442 -16.88 -63.12 46.93
CA LYS A 442 -16.57 -61.70 47.20
C LYS A 442 -15.10 -61.39 46.96
N GLU A 443 -14.19 -62.27 47.36
CA GLU A 443 -12.75 -62.09 47.14
C GLU A 443 -12.39 -62.08 45.64
N GLU A 444 -12.98 -62.98 44.85
CA GLU A 444 -12.80 -63.00 43.39
C GLU A 444 -13.45 -61.78 42.71
N ILE A 445 -14.62 -61.31 43.18
CA ILE A 445 -15.21 -60.04 42.71
C ILE A 445 -14.27 -58.87 42.97
N ASN A 446 -13.75 -58.72 44.20
CA ASN A 446 -12.79 -57.67 44.55
C ASN A 446 -11.52 -57.75 43.68
N ARG A 447 -11.05 -58.97 43.38
CA ARG A 447 -9.90 -59.20 42.50
C ARG A 447 -10.17 -58.73 41.07
N LEU A 448 -11.33 -59.07 40.51
CA LEU A 448 -11.75 -58.67 39.17
C LEU A 448 -12.04 -57.16 39.06
N GLU A 449 -12.60 -56.54 40.09
CA GLU A 449 -12.78 -55.07 40.14
C GLU A 449 -11.45 -54.32 40.18
N SER A 450 -10.45 -54.86 40.90
CA SER A 450 -9.08 -54.34 40.92
C SER A 450 -8.39 -54.51 39.57
N ASP A 451 -8.46 -55.70 38.97
CA ASP A 451 -7.92 -55.98 37.62
C ASP A 451 -8.58 -55.09 36.56
N PHE A 452 -9.90 -54.90 36.60
CA PHE A 452 -10.64 -54.03 35.67
C PHE A 452 -10.28 -52.54 35.87
N SER A 453 -10.12 -52.10 37.12
CA SER A 453 -9.67 -50.73 37.42
C SER A 453 -8.24 -50.49 36.91
N SER A 454 -7.34 -51.46 37.11
CA SER A 454 -5.98 -51.46 36.58
C SER A 454 -5.93 -51.47 35.05
N TYR A 455 -6.83 -52.22 34.39
CA TYR A 455 -7.01 -52.21 32.95
C TYR A 455 -7.51 -50.85 32.45
N LYS A 456 -8.55 -50.27 33.09
CA LYS A 456 -9.12 -48.97 32.73
C LYS A 456 -8.08 -47.85 32.80
N VAL A 457 -7.27 -47.81 33.86
CA VAL A 457 -6.15 -46.85 33.98
C VAL A 457 -5.13 -47.05 32.86
N ARG A 458 -4.74 -48.29 32.55
CA ARG A 458 -3.83 -48.60 31.42
C ARG A 458 -4.40 -48.18 30.07
N ALA A 459 -5.68 -48.42 29.83
CA ALA A 459 -6.36 -48.05 28.59
C ALA A 459 -6.41 -46.53 28.40
N HIS A 460 -6.77 -45.77 29.45
CA HIS A 460 -6.71 -44.30 29.41
C HIS A 460 -5.29 -43.77 29.21
N ALA A 461 -4.29 -44.34 29.88
CA ALA A 461 -2.89 -43.93 29.71
C ALA A 461 -2.35 -44.22 28.29
N LEU A 462 -2.73 -45.35 27.69
CA LEU A 462 -2.39 -45.69 26.30
C LEU A 462 -3.10 -44.77 25.29
N LEU A 463 -4.38 -44.45 25.52
CA LEU A 463 -5.14 -43.52 24.69
C LEU A 463 -4.53 -42.11 24.75
N GLN A 464 -4.33 -41.57 25.95
CA GLN A 464 -3.71 -40.26 26.17
C GLN A 464 -2.29 -40.18 25.56
N LYS A 465 -1.51 -41.27 25.63
CA LYS A 465 -0.20 -41.35 24.96
C LYS A 465 -0.35 -41.30 23.43
N LYS A 466 -1.36 -41.96 22.86
CA LYS A 466 -1.62 -41.92 21.42
C LYS A 466 -2.15 -40.56 20.95
N ASP A 467 -2.99 -39.90 21.73
CA ASP A 467 -3.46 -38.54 21.44
C ASP A 467 -2.27 -37.55 21.47
N ALA A 468 -1.36 -37.69 22.44
CA ALA A 468 -0.14 -36.88 22.52
C ALA A 468 0.85 -37.18 21.38
N GLU A 469 1.03 -38.45 20.98
CA GLU A 469 1.82 -38.82 19.79
C GLU A 469 1.22 -38.24 18.49
N LEU A 470 -0.11 -38.24 18.36
CA LEU A 470 -0.81 -37.66 17.20
C LEU A 470 -0.77 -36.13 17.18
N ALA A 471 -0.79 -35.48 18.34
CA ALA A 471 -0.56 -34.03 18.45
C ALA A 471 0.87 -33.67 18.00
N ALA A 472 1.89 -34.30 18.61
CA ALA A 472 3.29 -34.05 18.28
C ALA A 472 3.63 -34.36 16.80
N ALA A 473 2.96 -35.34 16.19
CA ALA A 473 3.08 -35.62 14.76
C ALA A 473 2.52 -34.48 13.89
N LYS A 474 1.34 -33.96 14.21
CA LYS A 474 0.74 -32.80 13.52
C LYS A 474 1.57 -31.54 13.70
N ASP A 475 2.05 -31.28 14.91
CA ASP A 475 2.89 -30.12 15.21
C ASP A 475 4.21 -30.20 14.40
N SER A 476 4.81 -31.40 14.29
CA SER A 476 5.99 -31.63 13.45
C SER A 476 5.72 -31.49 11.95
N GLU A 477 4.51 -31.81 11.47
CA GLU A 477 4.10 -31.64 10.08
C GLU A 477 3.86 -30.16 9.75
N GLN A 478 3.20 -29.42 10.65
CA GLN A 478 3.01 -27.97 10.53
C GLN A 478 4.34 -27.21 10.58
N LEU A 479 5.26 -27.59 11.47
CA LEU A 479 6.60 -26.98 11.52
C LEU A 479 7.38 -27.19 10.21
N LYS A 480 7.28 -28.37 9.58
CA LYS A 480 7.90 -28.62 8.27
C LYS A 480 7.29 -27.78 7.16
N ALA A 481 5.95 -27.68 7.11
CA ALA A 481 5.27 -26.83 6.14
C ALA A 481 5.64 -25.34 6.29
N LEU A 482 5.80 -24.86 7.52
CA LEU A 482 6.28 -23.51 7.80
C LEU A 482 7.77 -23.33 7.43
N GLU A 483 8.63 -24.30 7.71
CA GLU A 483 10.03 -24.30 7.27
C GLU A 483 10.17 -24.29 5.75
N GLU A 484 9.35 -25.05 5.03
CA GLU A 484 9.37 -25.11 3.56
C GLU A 484 8.84 -23.82 2.93
N ALA A 485 7.75 -23.26 3.47
CA ALA A 485 7.24 -21.95 3.05
C ALA A 485 8.26 -20.81 3.31
N LEU A 486 8.96 -20.85 4.45
CA LEU A 486 10.01 -19.88 4.77
C LEU A 486 11.20 -20.01 3.81
N LYS A 487 11.65 -21.24 3.51
CA LYS A 487 12.73 -21.49 2.53
C LYS A 487 12.35 -21.08 1.11
N GLU A 488 11.08 -21.10 0.73
CA GLU A 488 10.65 -20.57 -0.58
C GLU A 488 10.63 -19.03 -0.58
N ALA A 489 10.08 -18.40 0.46
CA ALA A 489 10.11 -16.95 0.61
C ALA A 489 11.55 -16.38 0.64
N GLU A 490 12.50 -17.09 1.27
CA GLU A 490 13.93 -16.75 1.22
C GLU A 490 14.49 -16.78 -0.21
N LYS A 491 14.10 -17.75 -1.05
CA LYS A 491 14.50 -17.80 -2.47
C LYS A 491 13.87 -16.67 -3.28
N GLU A 492 12.58 -16.40 -3.08
CA GLU A 492 11.87 -15.30 -3.77
C GLU A 492 12.52 -13.95 -3.44
N ILE A 493 12.86 -13.70 -2.17
CA ILE A 493 13.60 -12.51 -1.73
C ILE A 493 15.00 -12.46 -2.38
N MET A 494 15.73 -13.57 -2.42
CA MET A 494 17.04 -13.63 -3.08
C MET A 494 16.96 -13.33 -4.58
N LEU A 495 15.98 -13.90 -5.30
CA LEU A 495 15.75 -13.63 -6.72
C LEU A 495 15.37 -12.17 -6.97
N ALA A 496 14.37 -11.65 -6.26
CA ALA A 496 13.94 -10.25 -6.37
C ALA A 496 15.07 -9.27 -6.02
N SER A 497 15.94 -9.61 -5.06
CA SER A 497 17.11 -8.80 -4.73
C SER A 497 18.13 -8.76 -5.87
N ALA A 498 18.41 -9.89 -6.52
CA ALA A 498 19.32 -9.97 -7.66
C ALA A 498 18.76 -9.29 -8.92
N GLU A 499 17.45 -9.29 -9.13
CA GLU A 499 16.80 -8.52 -10.20
C GLU A 499 16.84 -7.01 -9.93
N ARG A 500 16.60 -6.59 -8.69
CA ARG A 500 16.77 -5.18 -8.26
C ARG A 500 18.21 -4.70 -8.44
N ASP A 501 19.21 -5.50 -8.07
CA ASP A 501 20.62 -5.13 -8.26
C ASP A 501 21.03 -5.07 -9.74
N ARG A 502 20.50 -5.97 -10.58
CA ARG A 502 20.69 -5.89 -12.04
C ARG A 502 20.09 -4.60 -12.62
N ALA A 503 18.83 -4.30 -12.29
CA ALA A 503 18.17 -3.08 -12.75
C ALA A 503 18.86 -1.78 -12.28
N LEU A 504 19.49 -1.80 -11.11
CA LEU A 504 20.33 -0.69 -10.63
C LEU A 504 21.63 -0.56 -11.43
N GLN A 505 22.28 -1.67 -11.81
CA GLN A 505 23.46 -1.64 -12.69
C GLN A 505 23.10 -1.14 -14.09
N ASP A 506 22.03 -1.66 -14.69
CA ASP A 506 21.54 -1.26 -16.01
C ASP A 506 21.24 0.25 -16.06
N LEU A 507 20.67 0.81 -14.97
CA LEU A 507 20.40 2.24 -14.82
C LEU A 507 21.68 3.07 -14.61
N GLN A 508 22.66 2.57 -13.86
CA GLN A 508 23.97 3.23 -13.72
C GLN A 508 24.73 3.27 -15.06
N ASP A 509 24.71 2.18 -15.82
CA ASP A 509 25.36 2.09 -17.12
C ASP A 509 24.67 3.00 -18.16
N ALA A 510 23.34 3.12 -18.11
CA ALA A 510 22.58 4.07 -18.92
C ALA A 510 22.93 5.54 -18.59
N LEU A 511 22.95 5.92 -17.30
CA LEU A 511 23.37 7.26 -16.86
C LEU A 511 24.81 7.57 -17.30
N ALA A 512 25.74 6.63 -17.06
CA ALA A 512 27.13 6.77 -17.47
C ALA A 512 27.32 6.83 -18.99
N ASN A 513 26.34 6.40 -19.80
CA ASN A 513 26.35 6.60 -21.25
C ASN A 513 25.77 7.96 -21.66
N HIS A 514 24.70 8.43 -21.01
CA HIS A 514 24.20 9.79 -21.21
C HIS A 514 25.22 10.87 -20.84
N ASP A 515 25.99 10.70 -19.76
CA ASP A 515 27.07 11.63 -19.39
C ASP A 515 28.18 11.71 -20.45
N LYS A 516 28.50 10.57 -21.10
CA LYS A 516 29.45 10.53 -22.24
C LYS A 516 28.87 11.27 -23.44
N GLU A 517 27.59 11.06 -23.77
CA GLU A 517 26.94 11.78 -24.87
C GLU A 517 26.87 13.29 -24.61
N LEU A 518 26.53 13.72 -23.40
CA LEU A 518 26.49 15.14 -23.01
C LEU A 518 27.89 15.76 -23.14
N SER A 519 28.92 15.09 -22.61
CA SER A 519 30.32 15.51 -22.76
C SER A 519 30.74 15.64 -24.23
N ALA A 520 30.28 14.73 -25.10
CA ALA A 520 30.54 14.79 -26.55
C ALA A 520 29.76 15.93 -27.24
N ARG A 521 28.50 16.17 -26.85
CA ARG A 521 27.68 17.31 -27.34
C ARG A 521 28.31 18.64 -26.94
N ASP A 522 28.79 18.79 -25.71
CA ASP A 522 29.49 20.00 -25.25
C ASP A 522 30.83 20.21 -25.95
N ALA A 523 31.60 19.15 -26.19
CA ALA A 523 32.84 19.23 -26.99
C ALA A 523 32.57 19.71 -28.43
N ALA A 524 31.53 19.15 -29.08
CA ALA A 524 31.11 19.56 -30.42
C ALA A 524 30.60 21.02 -30.44
N LEU A 525 29.77 21.41 -29.47
CA LEU A 525 29.26 22.77 -29.30
C LEU A 525 30.39 23.79 -29.07
N ASN A 526 31.41 23.43 -28.30
CA ASN A 526 32.57 24.29 -28.08
C ASN A 526 33.45 24.41 -29.33
N SER A 527 33.59 23.34 -30.13
CA SER A 527 34.25 23.41 -31.44
C SER A 527 33.48 24.33 -32.41
N ALA A 528 32.15 24.20 -32.49
CA ALA A 528 31.30 25.07 -33.30
C ALA A 528 31.41 26.54 -32.87
N LYS A 529 31.37 26.84 -31.57
CA LYS A 529 31.61 28.19 -31.01
C LYS A 529 32.99 28.76 -31.40
N GLN A 530 34.03 27.93 -31.44
CA GLN A 530 35.37 28.35 -31.91
C GLN A 530 35.39 28.63 -33.42
N GLN A 531 34.71 27.81 -34.23
CA GLN A 531 34.60 28.04 -35.68
C GLN A 531 33.85 29.33 -35.99
N ILE A 532 32.72 29.59 -35.32
CA ILE A 532 31.94 30.84 -35.45
C ILE A 532 32.84 32.05 -35.14
N LYS A 533 33.55 32.05 -33.99
CA LYS A 533 34.50 33.13 -33.65
C LYS A 533 35.63 33.30 -34.68
N SER A 534 36.09 32.22 -35.31
CA SER A 534 37.10 32.30 -36.38
C SER A 534 36.54 32.92 -37.67
N ILE A 535 35.25 32.72 -37.96
CA ILE A 535 34.55 33.35 -39.10
C ILE A 535 34.25 34.82 -38.79
N GLU A 536 33.82 35.12 -37.57
CA GLU A 536 33.55 36.46 -37.05
C GLU A 536 34.78 37.37 -37.17
N ILE A 537 35.94 36.92 -36.66
CA ILE A 537 37.23 37.63 -36.80
C ILE A 537 37.64 37.84 -38.28
N LYS A 538 37.35 36.87 -39.16
CA LYS A 538 37.62 37.01 -40.60
C LYS A 538 36.71 38.05 -41.24
N LEU A 539 35.43 38.05 -40.89
CA LEU A 539 34.45 39.02 -41.38
C LEU A 539 34.81 40.44 -40.93
N ASP A 540 35.20 40.63 -39.67
CA ASP A 540 35.68 41.92 -39.16
C ASP A 540 36.94 42.39 -39.92
N SER A 541 37.90 41.50 -40.18
CA SER A 541 39.10 41.84 -40.94
C SER A 541 38.81 42.18 -42.41
N ALA A 542 37.83 41.52 -43.04
CA ALA A 542 37.39 41.83 -44.40
C ALA A 542 36.63 43.16 -44.45
N ASN A 543 35.75 43.43 -43.47
CA ASN A 543 35.05 44.71 -43.34
C ASN A 543 36.02 45.88 -43.13
N ALA A 544 37.05 45.69 -42.29
CA ALA A 544 38.11 46.68 -42.09
C ALA A 544 38.91 46.95 -43.38
N SER A 545 39.23 45.90 -44.15
CA SER A 545 39.87 46.05 -45.47
C SER A 545 38.98 46.83 -46.43
N HIS A 546 37.70 46.46 -46.56
CA HIS A 546 36.76 47.13 -47.47
C HIS A 546 36.50 48.59 -47.09
N GLN A 547 36.49 48.94 -45.80
CA GLN A 547 36.39 50.33 -45.36
C GLN A 547 37.68 51.11 -45.68
N SER A 548 38.86 50.51 -45.46
CA SER A 548 40.14 51.12 -45.86
C SER A 548 40.27 51.30 -47.38
N ASP A 549 39.80 50.34 -48.18
CA ASP A 549 39.76 50.42 -49.64
C ASP A 549 38.83 51.56 -50.07
N LYS A 550 37.63 51.64 -49.48
CA LYS A 550 36.64 52.70 -49.74
C LYS A 550 37.22 54.08 -49.43
N GLU A 551 37.87 54.26 -48.28
CA GLU A 551 38.53 55.51 -47.91
C GLU A 551 39.64 55.88 -48.92
N ALA A 552 40.44 54.91 -49.38
CA ALA A 552 41.44 55.13 -50.41
C ALA A 552 40.82 55.53 -51.77
N TRP A 553 39.70 54.91 -52.17
CA TRP A 553 38.95 55.31 -53.37
C TRP A 553 38.36 56.72 -53.25
N GLU A 554 37.84 57.09 -52.07
CA GLU A 554 37.28 58.42 -51.82
C GLU A 554 38.35 59.51 -51.86
N ILE A 555 39.53 59.28 -51.25
CA ILE A 555 40.70 60.16 -51.36
C ILE A 555 41.17 60.29 -52.82
N ASN A 556 41.25 59.18 -53.56
CA ASN A 556 41.64 59.20 -54.98
C ASN A 556 40.64 59.97 -55.85
N LEU A 557 39.34 59.90 -55.56
CA LEU A 557 38.31 60.69 -56.23
C LEU A 557 38.45 62.18 -55.91
N GLN A 558 38.64 62.55 -54.65
CA GLN A 558 38.85 63.95 -54.24
C GLN A 558 40.11 64.55 -54.91
N ASN A 559 41.22 63.81 -54.93
CA ASN A 559 42.45 64.22 -55.63
C ASN A 559 42.23 64.43 -57.15
N LEU A 560 41.40 63.58 -57.78
CA LEU A 560 41.06 63.70 -59.20
C LEU A 560 40.17 64.93 -59.45
N GLU A 561 39.17 65.17 -58.60
CA GLU A 561 38.30 66.35 -58.66
C GLU A 561 39.08 67.66 -58.45
N GLU A 562 40.01 67.70 -57.50
CA GLU A 562 40.89 68.85 -57.28
C GLU A 562 41.83 69.08 -58.48
N THR A 563 42.40 68.01 -59.05
CA THR A 563 43.21 68.10 -60.28
C THR A 563 42.41 68.68 -61.45
N TRP A 564 41.15 68.26 -61.63
CA TRP A 564 40.26 68.84 -62.67
C TRP A 564 39.83 70.28 -62.35
N ARG A 565 39.60 70.62 -61.08
CA ARG A 565 39.29 71.99 -60.63
C ARG A 565 40.42 72.95 -60.97
N LEU A 566 41.65 72.62 -60.57
CA LEU A 566 42.86 73.40 -60.88
C LEU A 566 43.07 73.54 -62.39
N ARG A 567 42.81 72.48 -63.17
CA ARG A 567 42.88 72.54 -64.64
C ARG A 567 41.82 73.46 -65.25
N CYS A 568 40.59 73.45 -64.73
CA CYS A 568 39.52 74.36 -65.14
C CYS A 568 39.83 75.81 -64.77
N GLU A 569 40.46 76.06 -63.62
CA GLU A 569 40.91 77.39 -63.20
C GLU A 569 42.06 77.92 -64.07
N ALA A 570 43.05 77.08 -64.39
CA ALA A 570 44.12 77.42 -65.33
C ALA A 570 43.57 77.76 -66.74
N LEU A 571 42.58 77.01 -67.23
CA LEU A 571 41.92 77.30 -68.51
C LEU A 571 41.10 78.61 -68.49
N LYS A 572 40.46 78.96 -67.36
CA LYS A 572 39.82 80.27 -67.19
C LYS A 572 40.84 81.41 -67.26
N ALA A 573 41.93 81.31 -66.48
CA ALA A 573 42.99 82.31 -66.47
C ALA A 573 43.63 82.51 -67.86
N GLN A 574 43.89 81.41 -68.60
CA GLN A 574 44.41 81.47 -69.96
C GLN A 574 43.46 82.20 -70.93
N LYS A 575 42.14 82.00 -70.78
CA LYS A 575 41.12 82.69 -71.57
C LYS A 575 41.06 84.19 -71.27
N GLU A 576 41.11 84.58 -70.00
CA GLU A 576 41.04 85.99 -69.59
C GLU A 576 42.27 86.77 -70.06
N VAL A 577 43.48 86.21 -69.89
CA VAL A 577 44.74 86.85 -70.32
C VAL A 577 44.82 87.04 -71.83
N SER A 578 44.34 86.07 -72.63
CA SER A 578 44.37 86.14 -74.09
C SER A 578 43.29 87.06 -74.66
N SER A 579 42.03 86.85 -74.30
CA SER A 579 40.92 87.62 -74.89
C SER A 579 40.89 89.10 -74.50
N GLY A 580 41.36 89.45 -73.29
CA GLY A 580 41.34 90.83 -72.81
C GLY A 580 42.32 91.77 -73.52
N GLN A 581 43.50 91.29 -73.95
CA GLN A 581 44.54 92.16 -74.49
C GLN A 581 44.40 92.48 -75.97
N ASP A 582 43.88 91.56 -76.79
CA ASP A 582 43.74 91.80 -78.23
C ASP A 582 42.45 92.57 -78.58
N LEU A 583 41.32 92.27 -77.94
CA LEU A 583 40.08 93.06 -78.11
C LEU A 583 40.28 94.55 -77.76
N GLN A 584 41.12 94.84 -76.75
CA GLN A 584 41.43 96.21 -76.35
C GLN A 584 42.25 96.97 -77.43
N LYS A 585 43.10 96.28 -78.20
CA LYS A 585 43.88 96.89 -79.30
C LYS A 585 43.00 97.17 -80.52
N GLU A 586 42.19 96.18 -80.93
CA GLU A 586 41.31 96.31 -82.11
C GLU A 586 40.34 97.49 -81.94
N LEU A 587 39.83 97.72 -80.73
CA LEU A 587 38.95 98.83 -80.40
C LEU A 587 39.60 100.22 -80.62
N GLU A 588 40.86 100.40 -80.23
CA GLU A 588 41.58 101.67 -80.41
C GLU A 588 42.00 101.90 -81.88
N GLU A 589 42.38 100.85 -82.61
CA GLU A 589 42.57 100.95 -84.07
C GLU A 589 41.29 101.38 -84.79
N LEU A 590 40.14 100.82 -84.41
CA LEU A 590 38.85 101.13 -85.04
C LEU A 590 38.43 102.58 -84.80
N LYS A 591 38.63 103.11 -83.58
CA LYS A 591 38.45 104.54 -83.26
C LYS A 591 39.30 105.45 -84.14
N LEU A 592 40.58 105.09 -84.36
CA LEU A 592 41.50 105.88 -85.16
C LEU A 592 41.08 105.94 -86.63
N ARG A 593 40.58 104.82 -87.19
CA ARG A 593 40.02 104.74 -88.55
C ARG A 593 38.75 105.60 -88.69
N TYR A 594 37.83 105.50 -87.73
CA TYR A 594 36.59 106.30 -87.72
C TYR A 594 36.87 107.82 -87.71
N LYS A 595 37.88 108.28 -86.96
CA LYS A 595 38.25 109.71 -86.91
C LYS A 595 38.66 110.25 -88.29
N LYS A 596 39.50 109.52 -89.03
CA LYS A 596 39.93 109.92 -90.39
C LYS A 596 38.76 110.02 -91.37
N LEU A 597 37.87 109.02 -91.37
CA LEU A 597 36.71 108.98 -92.25
C LEU A 597 35.77 110.19 -92.02
N LYS A 598 35.68 110.68 -90.78
CA LYS A 598 34.93 111.91 -90.49
C LYS A 598 35.60 113.16 -91.07
N GLU A 599 36.92 113.29 -90.90
CA GLU A 599 37.71 114.41 -91.44
C GLU A 599 37.61 114.49 -92.98
N GLU A 600 37.60 113.33 -93.65
CA GLU A 600 37.33 113.21 -95.09
C GLU A 600 35.89 113.66 -95.45
N HIS A 601 34.87 113.19 -94.72
CA HIS A 601 33.47 113.57 -94.97
C HIS A 601 33.23 115.07 -94.79
N ASP A 602 33.80 115.71 -93.77
CA ASP A 602 33.65 117.16 -93.56
C ASP A 602 34.36 117.95 -94.68
N SER A 603 35.49 117.47 -95.21
CA SER A 603 36.13 118.08 -96.40
C SER A 603 35.28 117.97 -97.68
N PHE A 604 34.55 116.87 -97.88
CA PHE A 604 33.61 116.74 -99.01
C PHE A 604 32.39 117.68 -98.89
N ARG A 605 31.94 117.96 -97.66
CA ARG A 605 30.83 118.89 -97.36
C ARG A 605 31.17 120.31 -97.80
N ASP A 606 32.33 120.81 -97.37
CA ASP A 606 32.87 122.14 -97.73
C ASP A 606 33.05 122.37 -99.23
N LEU A 607 33.19 121.30 -100.02
CA LEU A 607 33.27 121.37 -101.49
C LEU A 607 31.88 121.41 -102.13
N ALA A 608 30.93 120.62 -101.61
CA ALA A 608 29.54 120.61 -102.09
C ALA A 608 28.85 121.97 -101.87
N ASP A 609 29.01 122.57 -100.69
CA ASP A 609 28.37 123.85 -100.35
C ASP A 609 28.83 124.99 -101.27
N LYS A 610 30.12 125.01 -101.64
CA LYS A 610 30.68 125.96 -102.63
C LYS A 610 30.11 125.74 -104.04
N MET A 611 29.77 124.49 -104.40
CA MET A 611 29.11 124.18 -105.67
C MET A 611 27.64 124.63 -105.67
N ILE A 612 26.93 124.48 -104.55
CA ILE A 612 25.54 124.92 -104.36
C ILE A 612 25.47 126.45 -104.46
N GLU A 613 26.34 127.17 -103.74
CA GLU A 613 26.46 128.64 -103.82
C GLU A 613 26.73 129.18 -105.24
N GLY A 614 27.39 128.38 -106.09
CA GLY A 614 27.61 128.71 -107.50
C GLY A 614 26.34 128.54 -108.33
N LYS A 615 25.55 127.49 -108.06
CA LYS A 615 24.30 127.20 -108.76
C LYS A 615 23.15 128.11 -108.35
N ASP A 616 23.03 128.49 -107.09
CA ASP A 616 21.94 129.35 -106.62
C ASP A 616 22.00 130.77 -107.24
N LYS A 617 23.20 131.26 -107.56
CA LYS A 617 23.41 132.54 -108.27
C LYS A 617 22.98 132.45 -109.74
N GLU A 618 23.06 131.27 -110.35
CA GLU A 618 22.56 130.99 -111.71
C GLU A 618 21.02 130.81 -111.70
N ILE A 619 20.49 130.03 -110.76
CA ILE A 619 19.05 129.80 -110.55
C ILE A 619 18.30 131.10 -110.24
N SER A 620 18.87 131.98 -109.40
CA SER A 620 18.27 133.29 -109.08
C SER A 620 18.02 134.15 -110.33
N LYS A 621 18.89 134.04 -111.34
CA LYS A 621 18.78 134.78 -112.60
C LYS A 621 17.66 134.21 -113.48
N VAL A 622 17.54 132.88 -113.56
CA VAL A 622 16.48 132.18 -114.29
C VAL A 622 15.10 132.37 -113.63
N LEU A 623 15.05 132.52 -112.30
CA LEU A 623 13.79 132.74 -111.57
C LEU A 623 13.13 134.08 -111.90
N ASP A 624 13.88 135.15 -112.15
CA ASP A 624 13.30 136.46 -112.51
C ASP A 624 12.75 136.49 -113.95
N ASP A 625 13.42 135.83 -114.89
CA ASP A 625 12.87 135.62 -116.24
C ASP A 625 11.56 134.80 -116.19
N ASN A 626 11.53 133.74 -115.38
CA ASN A 626 10.40 132.81 -115.31
C ASN A 626 9.16 133.39 -114.57
N LYS A 627 9.34 134.38 -113.67
CA LYS A 627 8.22 135.11 -113.03
C LYS A 627 7.31 135.82 -114.05
N ASN A 628 7.80 136.16 -115.24
CA ASN A 628 7.00 136.77 -116.29
C ASN A 628 6.10 135.76 -117.04
N LEU A 629 6.43 134.46 -117.00
CA LEU A 629 5.71 133.40 -117.71
C LEU A 629 4.70 132.66 -116.81
N HIS A 630 5.03 132.40 -115.54
CA HIS A 630 4.15 131.71 -114.59
C HIS A 630 2.94 132.53 -114.09
N ARG A 631 2.51 133.58 -114.81
CA ARG A 631 1.21 134.26 -114.59
C ARG A 631 0.04 133.53 -115.28
N SER A 632 0.21 132.25 -115.65
CA SER A 632 -0.79 131.45 -116.36
C SER A 632 -0.72 129.97 -116.01
N LEU A 633 -1.75 129.49 -115.30
CA LEU A 633 -2.19 128.10 -115.08
C LEU A 633 -1.60 127.28 -113.90
N GLU A 634 -2.47 126.37 -113.44
CA GLU A 634 -2.56 125.71 -112.12
C GLU A 634 -3.43 124.43 -112.28
N LEU A 635 -3.46 123.38 -111.43
CA LEU A 635 -2.70 123.00 -110.23
C LEU A 635 -2.93 121.50 -109.91
N ARG A 636 -2.22 120.99 -108.88
CA ARG A 636 -2.64 119.88 -107.96
C ARG A 636 -2.50 118.40 -108.45
N PRO A 637 -2.70 117.33 -107.61
CA PRO A 637 -1.58 116.42 -107.24
C PRO A 637 -1.94 114.89 -107.08
N THR A 638 -1.17 114.15 -106.22
CA THR A 638 -1.48 112.86 -105.49
C THR A 638 -1.53 111.53 -106.29
N ALA A 639 -1.23 110.32 -105.75
CA ALA A 639 -0.67 109.81 -104.46
C ALA A 639 0.07 108.43 -104.74
N ASP A 640 0.22 107.36 -103.92
CA ASP A 640 -0.24 106.89 -102.57
C ASP A 640 0.59 105.64 -102.09
N HIS A 641 0.21 105.00 -100.95
CA HIS A 641 0.56 103.62 -100.47
C HIS A 641 2.02 103.32 -100.01
N ASN A 642 2.42 102.16 -99.43
CA ASN A 642 1.93 101.17 -98.39
C ASN A 642 3.03 100.05 -98.26
N GLU A 643 3.21 99.05 -97.37
CA GLU A 643 2.70 98.41 -96.10
C GLU A 643 3.91 97.56 -95.53
N ASN A 644 4.01 96.74 -94.45
CA ASN A 644 3.28 96.30 -93.23
C ASN A 644 4.39 96.05 -92.11
N TYR A 645 4.60 95.06 -91.21
CA TYR A 645 3.97 93.88 -90.52
C TYR A 645 4.91 93.50 -89.31
N ASN A 646 4.72 92.60 -88.31
CA ASN A 646 3.68 91.71 -87.74
C ASN A 646 4.09 91.32 -86.27
N THR A 647 3.23 90.69 -85.42
CA THR A 647 3.47 90.59 -83.94
C THR A 647 2.96 89.29 -83.23
N GLY A 648 3.60 88.89 -82.10
CA GLY A 648 3.19 87.87 -81.09
C GLY A 648 3.96 88.08 -79.75
N SER A 649 3.86 87.35 -78.62
CA SER A 649 3.08 86.17 -78.13
C SER A 649 3.06 86.18 -76.56
N GLN A 650 2.38 85.26 -75.82
CA GLN A 650 2.01 85.53 -74.40
C GLN A 650 1.65 84.34 -73.45
N LYS A 651 1.78 84.57 -72.12
CA LYS A 651 0.90 84.18 -70.95
C LYS A 651 0.67 82.70 -70.54
N HIS A 652 0.64 82.44 -69.21
CA HIS A 652 -0.35 81.53 -68.56
C HIS A 652 -0.41 81.67 -67.02
N ASP A 653 -1.60 81.54 -66.42
CA ASP A 653 -1.81 81.32 -64.97
C ASP A 653 -3.27 80.84 -64.70
N ALA A 654 -3.52 80.11 -63.59
CA ALA A 654 -4.80 79.53 -63.08
C ALA A 654 -5.15 78.04 -63.40
N SER A 655 -4.95 77.11 -62.43
CA SER A 655 -5.46 75.71 -62.49
C SER A 655 -5.54 74.95 -61.14
N ASN A 656 -5.82 75.61 -60.01
CA ASN A 656 -5.64 75.02 -58.66
C ASN A 656 -6.87 74.30 -58.04
N SER A 657 -7.86 73.88 -58.83
CA SER A 657 -9.11 73.27 -58.31
C SER A 657 -9.39 71.84 -58.78
N SER A 658 -8.63 71.30 -59.75
CA SER A 658 -8.78 69.92 -60.23
C SER A 658 -7.83 68.91 -59.57
N THR A 659 -6.67 69.36 -59.07
CA THR A 659 -5.63 68.51 -58.46
C THR A 659 -6.07 67.87 -57.15
N SER A 660 -6.67 68.64 -56.23
CA SER A 660 -7.04 68.14 -54.90
C SER A 660 -8.09 67.01 -54.93
N ALA A 661 -8.98 67.01 -55.93
CA ALA A 661 -9.94 65.92 -56.14
C ALA A 661 -9.25 64.61 -56.58
N ALA A 662 -8.24 64.71 -57.44
CA ALA A 662 -7.44 63.57 -57.88
C ALA A 662 -6.61 62.98 -56.73
N GLU A 663 -6.01 63.83 -55.89
CA GLU A 663 -5.24 63.39 -54.70
C GLU A 663 -6.10 62.60 -53.71
N GLN A 664 -7.33 63.04 -53.43
CA GLN A 664 -8.26 62.30 -52.58
C GLN A 664 -8.66 60.94 -53.19
N GLN A 665 -8.84 60.88 -54.51
CA GLN A 665 -9.16 59.63 -55.20
C GLN A 665 -7.97 58.65 -55.21
N ILE A 666 -6.74 59.16 -55.37
CA ILE A 666 -5.50 58.38 -55.24
C ILE A 666 -5.36 57.80 -53.82
N LEU A 667 -5.64 58.59 -52.77
CA LEU A 667 -5.58 58.14 -51.38
C LEU A 667 -6.59 57.01 -51.08
N ILE A 668 -7.81 57.08 -51.64
CA ILE A 668 -8.81 56.02 -51.49
C ILE A 668 -8.36 54.74 -52.20
N LEU A 669 -7.83 54.85 -53.42
CA LEU A 669 -7.31 53.70 -54.17
C LEU A 669 -6.09 53.08 -53.48
N ALA A 670 -5.16 53.88 -52.97
CA ALA A 670 -4.01 53.41 -52.21
C ALA A 670 -4.41 52.69 -50.91
N ARG A 671 -5.47 53.16 -50.23
CA ARG A 671 -6.01 52.46 -49.05
C ARG A 671 -6.63 51.10 -49.41
N GLN A 672 -7.40 51.01 -50.50
CA GLN A 672 -7.95 49.73 -50.98
C GLN A 672 -6.85 48.79 -51.50
N GLN A 673 -5.77 49.34 -52.07
CA GLN A 673 -4.59 48.59 -52.48
C GLN A 673 -3.92 47.94 -51.25
N ALA A 674 -3.61 48.74 -50.23
CA ALA A 674 -3.01 48.27 -48.98
C ALA A 674 -3.88 47.23 -48.27
N GLN A 675 -5.21 47.38 -48.25
CA GLN A 675 -6.10 46.37 -47.65
C GLN A 675 -6.06 45.03 -48.40
N ARG A 676 -6.06 45.04 -49.75
CA ARG A 676 -5.92 43.79 -50.53
C ARG A 676 -4.54 43.16 -50.37
N GLU A 677 -3.49 43.96 -50.25
CA GLU A 677 -2.12 43.49 -50.00
C GLU A 677 -1.96 42.92 -48.58
N GLU A 678 -2.65 43.49 -47.59
CA GLU A 678 -2.72 42.95 -46.23
C GLU A 678 -3.51 41.63 -46.16
N GLU A 679 -4.67 41.54 -46.82
CA GLU A 679 -5.45 40.29 -46.94
C GLU A 679 -4.64 39.18 -47.64
N LEU A 680 -3.91 39.51 -48.72
CA LEU A 680 -3.00 38.59 -49.38
C LEU A 680 -1.85 38.16 -48.47
N ALA A 681 -1.23 39.09 -47.71
CA ALA A 681 -0.16 38.76 -46.77
C ALA A 681 -0.66 37.90 -45.59
N GLN A 682 -1.88 38.12 -45.11
CA GLN A 682 -2.51 37.25 -44.10
C GLN A 682 -2.77 35.84 -44.65
N SER A 683 -3.30 35.73 -45.87
CA SER A 683 -3.49 34.44 -46.56
C SER A 683 -2.17 33.70 -46.79
N GLN A 684 -1.12 34.40 -47.24
CA GLN A 684 0.22 33.83 -47.42
C GLN A 684 0.82 33.30 -46.11
N ARG A 685 0.69 34.05 -45.00
CA ARG A 685 1.12 33.57 -43.67
C ARG A 685 0.36 32.33 -43.22
N HIS A 686 -0.95 32.27 -43.48
CA HIS A 686 -1.75 31.08 -43.13
C HIS A 686 -1.38 29.86 -43.98
N ILE A 687 -1.12 30.04 -45.28
CA ILE A 687 -0.62 28.99 -46.16
C ILE A 687 0.75 28.46 -45.68
N LEU A 688 1.67 29.34 -45.30
CA LEU A 688 2.99 28.94 -44.76
C LEU A 688 2.84 28.16 -43.44
N ALA A 689 2.01 28.63 -42.50
CA ALA A 689 1.77 27.92 -41.24
C ALA A 689 1.16 26.51 -41.47
N LEU A 690 0.21 26.38 -42.41
CA LEU A 690 -0.35 25.08 -42.78
C LEU A 690 0.67 24.17 -43.50
N GLN A 691 1.63 24.75 -44.24
CA GLN A 691 2.73 23.99 -44.85
C GLN A 691 3.72 23.48 -43.79
N GLU A 692 4.08 24.30 -42.80
CA GLU A 692 4.90 23.90 -41.66
C GLU A 692 4.23 22.79 -40.82
N GLU A 693 2.92 22.90 -40.57
CA GLU A 693 2.10 21.88 -39.90
C GLU A 693 2.04 20.57 -40.70
N ILE A 694 1.83 20.63 -42.02
CA ILE A 694 1.83 19.44 -42.89
C ILE A 694 3.20 18.76 -42.89
N GLU A 695 4.30 19.52 -42.99
CA GLU A 695 5.64 18.92 -42.89
C GLU A 695 5.92 18.29 -41.52
N GLU A 696 5.43 18.87 -40.43
CA GLU A 696 5.57 18.32 -39.09
C GLU A 696 4.78 17.00 -38.95
N LEU A 697 3.52 16.98 -39.38
CA LEU A 697 2.71 15.76 -39.45
C LEU A 697 3.33 14.70 -40.38
N GLU A 698 3.99 15.09 -41.48
CA GLU A 698 4.76 14.16 -42.30
C GLU A 698 6.00 13.62 -41.57
N ARG A 699 6.73 14.44 -40.83
CA ARG A 699 7.89 14.01 -40.01
C ARG A 699 7.44 13.03 -38.91
N GLU A 700 6.34 13.33 -38.22
CA GLU A 700 5.72 12.43 -37.24
C GLU A 700 5.26 11.12 -37.87
N ASN A 701 4.56 11.16 -39.00
CA ASN A 701 4.05 9.96 -39.68
C ASN A 701 5.19 9.06 -40.19
N ARG A 702 6.30 9.66 -40.67
CA ARG A 702 7.54 8.92 -41.00
C ARG A 702 8.15 8.28 -39.76
N LEU A 703 8.17 8.96 -38.61
CA LEU A 703 8.67 8.41 -37.34
C LEU A 703 7.78 7.29 -36.81
N HIS A 704 6.44 7.47 -36.80
CA HIS A 704 5.49 6.42 -36.45
C HIS A 704 5.61 5.20 -37.36
N SER A 705 5.83 5.40 -38.67
CA SER A 705 6.08 4.30 -39.61
C SER A 705 7.37 3.52 -39.29
N GLN A 706 8.44 4.20 -38.84
CA GLN A 706 9.68 3.57 -38.40
C GLN A 706 9.49 2.81 -37.08
N GLN A 707 8.78 3.40 -36.11
CA GLN A 707 8.44 2.75 -34.84
C GLN A 707 7.56 1.52 -35.06
N GLU A 708 6.54 1.61 -35.93
CA GLU A 708 5.67 0.49 -36.27
C GLU A 708 6.45 -0.63 -36.98
N ALA A 709 7.40 -0.29 -37.85
CA ALA A 709 8.30 -1.26 -38.47
C ALA A 709 9.20 -1.96 -37.43
N MET A 710 9.79 -1.19 -36.50
CA MET A 710 10.63 -1.73 -35.42
C MET A 710 9.83 -2.65 -34.48
N LEU A 711 8.64 -2.22 -34.05
CA LEU A 711 7.74 -3.02 -33.22
C LEU A 711 7.25 -4.28 -33.96
N LYS A 712 7.00 -4.21 -35.27
CA LYS A 712 6.69 -5.38 -36.11
C LYS A 712 7.88 -6.34 -36.21
N THR A 713 9.12 -5.85 -36.29
CA THR A 713 10.30 -6.74 -36.25
C THR A 713 10.49 -7.36 -34.87
N GLU A 714 10.26 -6.63 -33.79
CA GLU A 714 10.48 -7.14 -32.43
C GLU A 714 9.38 -8.10 -31.98
N LEU A 715 8.12 -7.84 -32.32
CA LEU A 715 7.02 -8.79 -32.15
C LEU A 715 7.32 -10.11 -32.90
N ARG A 716 7.85 -10.03 -34.13
CA ARG A 716 8.33 -11.22 -34.87
C ARG A 716 9.52 -11.90 -34.20
N ASN A 717 10.43 -11.17 -33.57
CA ASN A 717 11.56 -11.75 -32.83
C ASN A 717 11.06 -12.51 -31.60
N MET A 718 10.17 -11.90 -30.80
CA MET A 718 9.54 -12.51 -29.63
C MET A 718 8.69 -13.73 -30.00
N GLU A 719 7.92 -13.68 -31.09
CA GLU A 719 7.24 -14.86 -31.64
C GLU A 719 8.21 -16.00 -31.98
N ARG A 720 9.36 -15.70 -32.61
CA ARG A 720 10.38 -16.72 -32.92
C ARG A 720 11.01 -17.28 -31.64
N MET A 721 11.24 -16.46 -30.60
CA MET A 721 11.75 -16.90 -29.30
C MET A 721 10.78 -17.84 -28.58
N GLN A 722 9.51 -17.44 -28.43
CA GLN A 722 8.47 -18.28 -27.81
C GLN A 722 8.29 -19.62 -28.55
N LYS A 723 8.38 -19.60 -29.89
CA LYS A 723 8.32 -20.82 -30.71
C LYS A 723 9.58 -21.70 -30.59
N ARG A 724 10.74 -21.17 -30.18
CA ARG A 724 11.97 -21.93 -29.89
C ARG A 724 11.92 -22.62 -28.52
N GLU A 725 11.28 -22.00 -27.53
CA GLU A 725 11.13 -22.56 -26.17
C GLU A 725 10.32 -23.87 -26.14
N GLY A 726 9.35 -24.02 -27.06
CA GLY A 726 8.53 -25.23 -27.20
C GLY A 726 9.17 -26.38 -27.99
N VAL A 727 10.46 -26.29 -28.36
CA VAL A 727 11.12 -27.30 -29.22
C VAL A 727 11.82 -28.37 -28.39
N ASP A 728 11.52 -29.64 -28.68
CA ASP A 728 12.32 -30.75 -28.13
C ASP A 728 13.76 -30.71 -28.66
N MET A 729 14.68 -30.34 -27.78
CA MET A 729 16.12 -30.34 -28.03
C MET A 729 16.67 -31.73 -28.37
N THR A 730 15.98 -32.81 -27.97
CA THR A 730 16.36 -34.20 -28.32
C THR A 730 16.10 -34.46 -29.80
N TYR A 731 14.91 -34.11 -30.31
CA TYR A 731 14.59 -34.16 -31.72
C TYR A 731 15.49 -33.25 -32.55
N LEU A 732 15.70 -31.99 -32.14
CA LEU A 732 16.60 -31.07 -32.82
C LEU A 732 18.05 -31.60 -32.88
N LYS A 733 18.56 -32.14 -31.77
CA LYS A 733 19.87 -32.81 -31.71
C LYS A 733 19.95 -33.96 -32.73
N ASN A 734 18.92 -34.78 -32.85
CA ASN A 734 18.90 -35.91 -33.79
C ASN A 734 18.83 -35.44 -35.26
N VAL A 735 18.12 -34.34 -35.54
CA VAL A 735 18.10 -33.72 -36.89
C VAL A 735 19.47 -33.12 -37.23
N ILE A 736 20.12 -32.42 -36.30
CA ILE A 736 21.48 -31.89 -36.48
C ILE A 736 22.51 -33.03 -36.61
N LEU A 737 22.38 -34.11 -35.84
CA LEU A 737 23.26 -35.28 -35.96
C LEU A 737 23.18 -35.86 -37.39
N LYS A 738 21.96 -36.09 -37.90
CA LYS A 738 21.75 -36.55 -39.29
C LYS A 738 22.29 -35.57 -40.33
N LEU A 739 22.14 -34.27 -40.11
CA LEU A 739 22.69 -33.23 -41.00
C LEU A 739 24.23 -33.32 -41.08
N LEU A 740 24.90 -33.59 -39.96
CA LEU A 740 26.36 -33.79 -39.90
C LEU A 740 26.81 -35.16 -40.44
N GLU A 741 26.01 -36.21 -40.26
CA GLU A 741 26.31 -37.58 -40.70
C GLU A 741 26.11 -37.78 -42.21
N THR A 742 25.04 -37.19 -42.79
CA THR A 742 24.64 -37.41 -44.19
C THR A 742 25.06 -36.29 -45.14
N GLY A 743 25.20 -35.05 -44.64
CA GLY A 743 25.42 -33.87 -45.49
C GLY A 743 24.21 -33.42 -46.31
N GLU A 744 23.00 -33.95 -46.06
CA GLU A 744 21.75 -33.64 -46.77
C GLU A 744 21.18 -32.25 -46.42
N VAL A 745 21.97 -31.19 -46.65
CA VAL A 745 21.62 -29.82 -46.27
C VAL A 745 20.32 -29.35 -46.94
N GLU A 746 20.08 -29.65 -48.22
CA GLU A 746 18.85 -29.20 -48.89
C GLU A 746 17.56 -29.85 -48.34
N ALA A 747 17.64 -31.06 -47.76
CA ALA A 747 16.50 -31.75 -47.17
C ALA A 747 16.29 -31.42 -45.67
N LEU A 748 17.38 -31.26 -44.91
CA LEU A 748 17.34 -31.09 -43.45
C LEU A 748 17.40 -29.62 -43.00
N LEU A 749 17.97 -28.69 -43.79
CA LEU A 749 17.97 -27.25 -43.47
C LEU A 749 16.56 -26.66 -43.35
N PRO A 750 15.55 -27.02 -44.17
CA PRO A 750 14.17 -26.56 -43.95
C PRO A 750 13.59 -27.03 -42.61
N VAL A 751 13.94 -28.24 -42.16
CA VAL A 751 13.51 -28.78 -40.86
C VAL A 751 14.20 -28.04 -39.71
N VAL A 752 15.52 -27.82 -39.80
CA VAL A 752 16.28 -27.03 -38.81
C VAL A 752 15.77 -25.59 -38.76
N GLY A 753 15.53 -24.96 -39.92
CA GLY A 753 14.98 -23.60 -40.01
C GLY A 753 13.56 -23.47 -39.48
N MET A 754 12.74 -24.51 -39.59
CA MET A 754 11.41 -24.57 -38.97
C MET A 754 11.50 -24.73 -37.44
N LEU A 755 12.35 -25.63 -36.94
CA LEU A 755 12.54 -25.85 -35.50
C LEU A 755 13.16 -24.62 -34.83
N LEU A 756 14.28 -24.11 -35.35
CA LEU A 756 14.96 -22.94 -34.82
C LEU A 756 14.35 -21.61 -35.27
N GLN A 757 13.23 -21.62 -36.00
CA GLN A 757 12.54 -20.41 -36.48
C GLN A 757 13.53 -19.41 -37.10
N PHE A 758 14.22 -19.84 -38.16
CA PHE A 758 15.13 -18.99 -38.94
C PHE A 758 14.32 -18.00 -39.78
N SER A 759 14.85 -16.79 -39.96
CA SER A 759 14.30 -15.82 -40.90
C SER A 759 14.53 -16.26 -42.36
N PRO A 760 13.77 -15.72 -43.33
CA PRO A 760 14.02 -15.98 -44.76
C PRO A 760 15.45 -15.64 -45.17
N GLU A 761 16.02 -14.57 -44.60
CA GLU A 761 17.39 -14.12 -44.83
C GLU A 761 18.43 -15.07 -44.20
N GLU A 762 18.14 -15.65 -43.03
CA GLU A 762 18.99 -16.66 -42.38
C GLU A 762 18.99 -17.98 -43.17
N ILE A 763 17.83 -18.43 -43.65
CA ILE A 763 17.71 -19.60 -44.53
C ILE A 763 18.47 -19.37 -45.84
N GLN A 764 18.30 -18.20 -46.46
CA GLN A 764 19.06 -17.83 -47.67
C GLN A 764 20.58 -17.79 -47.42
N LYS A 765 21.04 -17.20 -46.32
CA LYS A 765 22.47 -17.23 -45.94
C LYS A 765 23.00 -18.65 -45.79
N CYS A 766 22.24 -19.55 -45.18
CA CYS A 766 22.63 -20.96 -45.04
C CYS A 766 22.74 -21.67 -46.39
N HIS A 767 21.77 -21.50 -47.30
CA HIS A 767 21.87 -22.04 -48.66
C HIS A 767 23.01 -21.40 -49.49
N GLN A 768 23.27 -20.10 -49.33
CA GLN A 768 24.38 -19.41 -50.01
C GLN A 768 25.74 -19.90 -49.50
N ALA A 769 25.92 -20.05 -48.19
CA ALA A 769 27.15 -20.58 -47.58
C ALA A 769 27.38 -22.07 -47.90
N TYR A 770 26.31 -22.84 -48.09
CA TYR A 770 26.40 -24.21 -48.61
C TYR A 770 26.84 -24.22 -50.08
N ARG A 771 26.18 -23.44 -50.96
CA ARG A 771 26.51 -23.40 -52.40
C ARG A 771 27.94 -22.90 -52.67
N SER A 772 28.38 -21.85 -51.99
CA SER A 772 29.78 -21.38 -52.06
C SER A 772 30.79 -22.35 -51.44
N SER A 773 30.35 -23.36 -50.69
CA SER A 773 31.19 -24.49 -50.24
C SER A 773 31.26 -25.62 -51.26
N THR A 774 30.29 -25.76 -52.17
CA THR A 774 30.28 -26.75 -53.26
C THR A 774 30.87 -26.25 -54.57
N ASP A 775 30.92 -24.94 -54.83
CA ASP A 775 31.50 -24.33 -56.04
C ASP A 775 33.05 -24.31 -56.07
N VAL A 776 33.73 -25.14 -55.26
CA VAL A 776 35.17 -25.38 -55.39
C VAL A 776 35.39 -26.53 -56.39
N PRO A 777 35.98 -26.28 -57.57
CA PRO A 777 36.04 -27.29 -58.63
C PRO A 777 37.01 -28.45 -58.26
N PRO A 778 36.65 -29.71 -58.58
CA PRO A 778 37.50 -30.86 -58.31
C PRO A 778 38.74 -30.84 -59.22
N SER A 779 39.93 -30.71 -58.63
CA SER A 779 41.19 -30.96 -59.35
C SER A 779 41.45 -32.48 -59.40
N PRO A 780 41.81 -33.05 -60.56
CA PRO A 780 41.68 -34.50 -60.77
C PRO A 780 42.88 -35.32 -60.28
N ALA A 781 42.72 -36.06 -59.17
CA ALA A 781 43.56 -37.23 -58.85
C ALA A 781 42.89 -38.20 -57.85
N SER A 782 43.11 -39.50 -58.06
CA SER A 782 42.83 -40.64 -57.16
C SER A 782 41.37 -41.01 -56.88
N ASP A 783 40.95 -42.16 -57.41
CA ASP A 783 39.73 -42.86 -57.03
C ASP A 783 39.79 -43.39 -55.58
N ALA A 784 38.76 -43.12 -54.79
CA ALA A 784 38.43 -43.85 -53.56
C ALA A 784 36.95 -43.60 -53.19
N PRO A 785 36.06 -44.62 -53.20
CA PRO A 785 34.67 -44.42 -52.85
C PRO A 785 34.44 -44.45 -51.32
N GLY A 786 33.85 -43.39 -50.79
CA GLY A 786 33.19 -43.40 -49.48
C GLY A 786 34.03 -42.94 -48.28
N SER A 787 34.04 -41.63 -48.04
CA SER A 787 34.07 -41.07 -46.68
C SER A 787 33.36 -39.71 -46.71
N GLY A 788 32.55 -39.41 -45.69
CA GLY A 788 31.74 -38.19 -45.65
C GLY A 788 32.61 -36.93 -45.52
N HIS A 789 32.25 -35.86 -46.23
CA HIS A 789 32.89 -34.55 -46.08
C HIS A 789 32.55 -33.90 -44.73
N SER A 790 33.25 -34.35 -43.69
CA SER A 790 33.05 -33.92 -42.31
C SER A 790 33.26 -32.41 -42.15
N LEU A 791 32.21 -31.72 -41.71
CA LEU A 791 32.21 -30.28 -41.44
C LEU A 791 33.24 -29.86 -40.37
N PHE A 792 33.75 -30.80 -39.58
CA PHE A 792 34.79 -30.54 -38.57
C PHE A 792 36.14 -30.12 -39.14
N SER A 793 36.41 -30.36 -40.44
CA SER A 793 37.66 -29.89 -41.08
C SER A 793 37.79 -28.36 -41.20
N ARG A 794 36.81 -27.58 -40.69
CA ARG A 794 36.81 -26.12 -40.66
C ARG A 794 37.19 -25.51 -39.31
N PHE A 795 37.30 -26.30 -38.24
CA PHE A 795 37.72 -25.81 -36.91
C PHE A 795 39.24 -25.94 -36.74
N SER A 796 39.99 -24.98 -37.29
CA SER A 796 41.39 -24.77 -36.89
C SER A 796 41.40 -24.09 -35.52
N PHE A 797 41.71 -24.83 -34.46
CA PHE A 797 42.03 -24.23 -33.16
C PHE A 797 43.36 -23.46 -33.27
N SER A 798 43.36 -22.25 -32.72
CA SER A 798 44.52 -21.39 -32.49
C SER A 798 44.38 -20.75 -31.10
#